data_AF-A0A534JDP6-F1
#
_entry.id   AF-A0A534JDP6-F1
#
_cell.length_a   1.000
_cell.length_b   1.000
_cell.length_c   1.000
_cell.angle_alpha   90.00
_cell.angle_beta   90.00
_cell.angle_gamma   90.00
#
_symmetry.space_group_name_H-M   'P 1'
#
loop_
_entity.id
_entity.type
_entity.pdbx_description
1 polymer ?
#
loop_
_entity_poly.entity_id
_entity_poly.type
_entity_poly.pdbx_seq_one_letter_code
_entity_poly.pdbx_strand_id
1 'polypeptide(L)'
;IFYQVLGSFGQRIATIPTPGGTRVAVGDMNGDGAADLAVLTAQNVQLFFQNRTDGTWPASSSQNLTAPGYQDLAAADLRNDGFVDLVLARPQLVHVFPQTAAGIDPVGTIFPARTFNASATVAIEVANMDGDGMPDFVVAAVNASLGYGELSVYLQRGDAFNLSSRIAGSFTGPFAVGDLNDDGLPDLAAATLDRVTGADTISVFLQHVTDGFGPNPAFQLSVGGRGAPSGVAIGRFTGRTFRDLVARTPGALLVYYQEDLPPVMIRAIPSDLIFNAGASGAGLIDLGTYFADDHGPLYFVVVYEENASHLHAVLAPDGHHLDFASAAGWYGSERFQVAATDAGPLWIVSNTFTVAVNALPSFTSPPPTRVRAGEKLLYQVTIEDPFPAEDAHTFSLLQSPGGMTIDGTTGLVEWTPTASDAGSHSVRIKVVDSRGGAAEQSFTIEVVVPPPPPPIFAILAVTILGAVGALGASAVASENVKYGLLMIFIPLYSKIKREQVLDHFVRGQIYGYVLANPGEHYNAIKLALNLTNGSLAHHLKTLERELFVKSKRFGLYRRFYPMHMKIPEDGFFTPNEIQKTIVDLIRATPAITQKEIAGRLGLTPPTVNYHVGILSEHGAIRVERAGRKTHCFVVEGGTPPGVATPSGGPGTPGPSAPRPPQ
;
A
#
# COMPACT_ATOMS: atom_id res chain seq x y z
N ILE A 1 18.77 -12.45 49.14
CA ILE A 1 17.38 -12.08 48.80
C ILE A 1 16.96 -10.91 49.68
N PHE A 2 16.38 -9.86 49.10
CA PHE A 2 15.92 -8.65 49.80
C PHE A 2 14.43 -8.45 49.52
N TYR A 3 13.69 -7.89 50.48
CA TYR A 3 12.34 -7.40 50.22
C TYR A 3 12.40 -6.21 49.25
N GLN A 4 11.40 -6.09 48.38
CA GLN A 4 11.13 -4.83 47.71
C GLN A 4 10.23 -3.98 48.62
N VAL A 5 10.62 -2.74 48.90
CA VAL A 5 9.82 -1.78 49.66
C VAL A 5 9.72 -0.50 48.85
N LEU A 6 8.52 -0.21 48.33
CA LEU A 6 8.18 1.05 47.64
C LEU A 6 9.30 1.55 46.71
N GLY A 7 9.79 0.68 45.82
CA GLY A 7 10.82 1.06 44.86
C GLY A 7 12.25 1.08 45.35
N SER A 8 12.54 0.43 46.47
CA SER A 8 13.88 0.26 47.01
C SER A 8 14.11 -1.17 47.49
N PHE A 9 15.38 -1.58 47.58
CA PHE A 9 15.76 -2.81 48.24
C PHE A 9 15.67 -2.61 49.76
N GLY A 10 14.67 -3.25 50.38
CA GLY A 10 14.42 -3.23 51.82
C GLY A 10 15.29 -4.23 52.59
N GLN A 11 14.74 -4.79 53.66
CA GLN A 11 15.49 -5.71 54.53
C GLN A 11 15.90 -6.99 53.80
N ARG A 12 17.12 -7.48 54.09
CA ARG A 12 17.59 -8.80 53.66
C ARG A 12 16.78 -9.90 54.34
N ILE A 13 16.14 -10.75 53.55
CA ILE A 13 15.26 -11.84 54.01
C ILE A 13 16.06 -13.11 54.25
N ALA A 14 16.93 -13.46 53.29
CA ALA A 14 17.66 -14.70 53.31
C ALA A 14 19.04 -14.54 52.65
N THR A 15 20.00 -15.30 53.18
CA THR A 15 21.32 -15.53 52.59
C THR A 15 21.43 -17.03 52.33
N ILE A 16 21.57 -17.40 51.06
CA ILE A 16 21.64 -18.80 50.64
C ILE A 16 23.08 -19.09 50.24
N PRO A 17 23.77 -20.03 50.89
CA PRO A 17 25.12 -20.42 50.52
C PRO A 17 25.13 -21.19 49.19
N THR A 18 25.75 -20.60 48.17
CA THR A 18 25.82 -21.19 46.81
C THR A 18 27.28 -21.34 46.39
N PRO A 19 28.01 -22.32 46.96
CA PRO A 19 29.46 -22.43 46.77
C PRO A 19 29.81 -22.67 45.30
N GLY A 20 30.68 -21.81 44.75
CA GLY A 20 31.10 -21.87 43.35
C GLY A 20 30.04 -21.40 42.35
N GLY A 21 28.94 -20.79 42.82
CA GLY A 21 27.91 -20.21 41.96
C GLY A 21 28.42 -19.03 41.15
N THR A 22 28.18 -19.04 39.84
CA THR A 22 28.61 -17.99 38.89
C THR A 22 27.44 -17.25 38.25
N ARG A 23 26.27 -17.89 38.17
CA ARG A 23 25.03 -17.36 37.58
C ARG A 23 23.83 -17.87 38.36
N VAL A 24 22.73 -17.13 38.29
CA VAL A 24 21.47 -17.45 38.96
C VAL A 24 20.31 -17.17 38.01
N ALA A 25 19.33 -18.06 37.97
CA ALA A 25 18.01 -17.78 37.42
C ALA A 25 16.93 -18.13 38.44
N VAL A 26 15.73 -17.59 38.20
CA VAL A 26 14.58 -17.68 39.09
C VAL A 26 13.40 -18.24 38.31
N GLY A 27 12.64 -19.14 38.92
CA GLY A 27 11.45 -19.75 38.31
C GLY A 27 10.93 -20.92 39.13
N ASP A 28 9.71 -21.36 38.89
CA ASP A 28 9.10 -22.50 39.61
C ASP A 28 9.65 -23.83 39.09
N MET A 29 10.74 -24.31 39.69
CA MET A 29 11.52 -25.45 39.18
C MET A 29 11.04 -26.79 39.75
N ASN A 30 10.14 -26.77 40.73
CA ASN A 30 9.48 -27.95 41.28
C ASN A 30 7.98 -28.04 40.94
N GLY A 31 7.40 -27.00 40.35
CA GLY A 31 6.00 -26.96 39.90
C GLY A 31 5.03 -26.73 41.05
N ASP A 32 5.51 -26.21 42.19
CA ASP A 32 4.69 -25.99 43.37
C ASP A 32 4.00 -24.63 43.38
N GLY A 33 4.33 -23.73 42.45
CA GLY A 33 3.79 -22.37 42.31
C GLY A 33 4.56 -21.29 43.09
N ALA A 34 5.65 -21.63 43.78
CA ALA A 34 6.61 -20.69 44.34
C ALA A 34 7.82 -20.49 43.41
N ALA A 35 8.50 -19.35 43.54
CA ALA A 35 9.69 -19.08 42.76
C ALA A 35 10.92 -19.72 43.41
N ASP A 36 11.61 -20.59 42.69
CA ASP A 36 12.84 -21.27 43.11
C ASP A 36 14.09 -20.60 42.53
N LEU A 37 15.26 -21.06 42.99
CA LEU A 37 16.56 -20.62 42.44
C LEU A 37 17.31 -21.76 41.77
N ALA A 38 17.79 -21.51 40.56
CA ALA A 38 18.82 -22.31 39.90
C ALA A 38 20.14 -21.55 39.93
N VAL A 39 21.19 -22.20 40.40
CA VAL A 39 22.53 -21.60 40.48
C VAL A 39 23.51 -22.46 39.69
N LEU A 40 24.07 -21.89 38.64
CA LEU A 40 25.10 -22.56 37.83
C LEU A 40 26.44 -22.49 38.55
N THR A 41 27.13 -23.61 38.57
CA THR A 41 28.53 -23.75 38.97
C THR A 41 29.34 -24.29 37.80
N ALA A 42 30.65 -24.45 37.97
CA ALA A 42 31.50 -25.04 36.94
C ALA A 42 31.15 -26.50 36.57
N GLN A 43 30.40 -27.22 37.43
CA GLN A 43 30.15 -28.66 37.29
C GLN A 43 28.66 -29.03 37.24
N ASN A 44 27.78 -28.21 37.82
CA ASN A 44 26.37 -28.53 37.97
C ASN A 44 25.50 -27.28 38.07
N VAL A 45 24.18 -27.48 37.96
CA VAL A 45 23.17 -26.52 38.40
C VAL A 45 22.64 -26.99 39.75
N GLN A 46 22.74 -26.12 40.76
CA GLN A 46 22.21 -26.31 42.10
C GLN A 46 20.81 -25.69 42.16
N LEU A 47 19.79 -26.48 42.49
CA LEU A 47 18.41 -26.02 42.63
C LEU A 47 18.07 -25.85 44.11
N PHE A 48 17.45 -24.74 44.47
CA PHE A 48 16.98 -24.43 45.82
C PHE A 48 15.49 -24.14 45.74
N PHE A 49 14.67 -25.05 46.28
CA PHE A 49 13.22 -24.89 46.25
C PHE A 49 12.73 -24.03 47.40
N GLN A 50 11.99 -22.97 47.09
CA GLN A 50 11.38 -22.13 48.10
C GLN A 50 10.18 -22.86 48.71
N ASN A 51 10.03 -22.82 50.03
CA ASN A 51 8.82 -23.33 50.64
C ASN A 51 7.66 -22.38 50.35
N ARG A 52 6.69 -22.81 49.53
CA ARG A 52 5.50 -22.02 49.16
C ARG A 52 4.69 -21.50 50.35
N THR A 53 4.67 -22.22 51.48
CA THR A 53 3.78 -21.89 52.61
C THR A 53 4.30 -20.76 53.49
N ASP A 54 5.61 -20.69 53.70
CA ASP A 54 6.24 -19.73 54.62
C ASP A 54 7.35 -18.88 53.96
N GLY A 55 7.63 -19.12 52.68
CA GLY A 55 8.64 -18.42 51.89
C GLY A 55 10.09 -18.74 52.31
N THR A 56 10.31 -19.74 53.15
CA THR A 56 11.64 -20.09 53.66
C THR A 56 12.50 -20.77 52.59
N TRP A 57 13.82 -20.67 52.77
CA TRP A 57 14.82 -21.18 51.84
C TRP A 57 15.65 -22.29 52.50
N PRO A 58 15.99 -23.36 51.76
CA PRO A 58 16.83 -24.43 52.28
C PRO A 58 18.29 -23.96 52.44
N ALA A 59 18.98 -24.53 53.44
CA ALA A 59 20.38 -24.20 53.72
C ALA A 59 21.38 -24.82 52.74
N SER A 60 20.94 -25.77 51.92
CA SER A 60 21.71 -26.48 50.89
C SER A 60 20.83 -26.74 49.66
N SER A 61 21.44 -27.10 48.52
CA SER A 61 20.66 -27.39 47.32
C SER A 61 19.72 -28.58 47.53
N SER A 62 18.50 -28.43 47.06
CA SER A 62 17.43 -29.43 47.08
C SER A 62 17.67 -30.50 46.02
N GLN A 63 18.22 -30.10 44.87
CA GLN A 63 18.57 -30.98 43.76
C GLN A 63 19.80 -30.44 43.04
N ASN A 64 20.58 -31.32 42.41
CA ASN A 64 21.70 -30.94 41.55
C ASN A 64 21.58 -31.62 40.19
N LEU A 65 21.74 -30.84 39.12
CA LEU A 65 21.79 -31.34 37.74
C LEU A 65 23.23 -31.27 37.24
N THR A 66 23.78 -32.40 36.78
CA THR A 66 25.14 -32.44 36.24
C THR A 66 25.21 -31.64 34.94
N ALA A 67 26.01 -30.57 34.92
CA ALA A 67 26.06 -29.61 33.81
C ALA A 67 27.47 -29.02 33.65
N PRO A 68 28.48 -29.82 33.31
CA PRO A 68 29.84 -29.33 33.17
C PRO A 68 30.01 -28.47 31.90
N GLY A 69 30.71 -27.35 32.03
CA GLY A 69 31.15 -26.52 30.91
C GLY A 69 30.11 -25.55 30.35
N TYR A 70 28.99 -25.35 31.04
CA TYR A 70 28.06 -24.25 30.74
C TYR A 70 28.56 -22.94 31.36
N GLN A 71 28.27 -21.83 30.69
CA GLN A 71 28.74 -20.50 31.08
C GLN A 71 27.61 -19.60 31.59
N ASP A 72 26.39 -19.86 31.14
CA ASP A 72 25.22 -19.08 31.54
C ASP A 72 23.94 -19.92 31.61
N LEU A 73 22.94 -19.38 32.34
CA LEU A 73 21.68 -20.06 32.60
C LEU A 73 20.51 -19.08 32.60
N ALA A 74 19.36 -19.51 32.11
CA ALA A 74 18.08 -18.81 32.17
C ALA A 74 16.95 -19.80 32.51
N ALA A 75 15.78 -19.29 32.87
CA ALA A 75 14.61 -20.09 33.21
C ALA A 75 13.35 -19.43 32.63
N ALA A 76 12.52 -20.20 31.91
CA ALA A 76 11.28 -19.72 31.32
C ALA A 76 10.36 -20.90 30.95
N ASP A 77 9.05 -20.65 30.87
CA ASP A 77 8.10 -21.62 30.31
C ASP A 77 8.12 -21.57 28.78
N LEU A 78 9.06 -22.32 28.17
CA LEU A 78 9.27 -22.32 26.73
C LEU A 78 8.14 -23.00 25.95
N ARG A 79 7.29 -23.78 26.62
CA ARG A 79 6.24 -24.57 25.94
C ARG A 79 4.84 -24.03 26.24
N ASN A 80 4.75 -22.96 27.04
CA ASN A 80 3.53 -22.38 27.55
C ASN A 80 2.62 -23.44 28.19
N ASP A 81 3.23 -24.42 28.86
CA ASP A 81 2.55 -25.56 29.50
C ASP A 81 2.37 -25.36 31.01
N GLY A 82 2.81 -24.21 31.53
CA GLY A 82 2.76 -23.82 32.93
C GLY A 82 3.95 -24.30 33.75
N PHE A 83 4.93 -24.99 33.14
CA PHE A 83 6.15 -25.46 33.81
C PHE A 83 7.37 -24.66 33.34
N VAL A 84 8.25 -24.31 34.27
CA VAL A 84 9.45 -23.55 33.97
C VAL A 84 10.58 -24.48 33.53
N ASP A 85 11.03 -24.29 32.30
CA ASP A 85 12.17 -25.01 31.72
C ASP A 85 13.49 -24.31 32.07
N LEU A 86 14.57 -25.09 32.22
CA LEU A 86 15.92 -24.55 32.40
C LEU A 86 16.65 -24.48 31.07
N VAL A 87 17.29 -23.35 30.79
CA VAL A 87 18.05 -23.11 29.55
C VAL A 87 19.50 -22.83 29.92
N LEU A 88 20.43 -23.64 29.41
CA LEU A 88 21.85 -23.48 29.67
C LEU A 88 22.60 -23.20 28.37
N ALA A 89 23.53 -22.25 28.40
CA ALA A 89 24.32 -21.87 27.24
C ALA A 89 25.80 -22.13 27.43
N ARG A 90 26.44 -22.58 26.35
CA ARG A 90 27.90 -22.68 26.21
C ARG A 90 28.29 -22.42 24.76
N PRO A 91 29.59 -22.30 24.43
CA PRO A 91 29.99 -22.08 23.05
C PRO A 91 29.37 -23.10 22.11
N GLN A 92 28.77 -22.60 21.02
CA GLN A 92 28.16 -23.36 19.93
C GLN A 92 26.82 -24.07 20.21
N LEU A 93 26.29 -24.05 21.45
CA LEU A 93 25.01 -24.70 21.75
C LEU A 93 24.24 -24.09 22.91
N VAL A 94 22.92 -24.23 22.83
CA VAL A 94 21.96 -24.02 23.91
C VAL A 94 21.36 -25.38 24.26
N HIS A 95 21.19 -25.67 25.55
CA HIS A 95 20.59 -26.90 26.03
C HIS A 95 19.38 -26.56 26.90
N VAL A 96 18.22 -27.07 26.51
CA VAL A 96 16.95 -26.89 27.23
C VAL A 96 16.64 -28.16 28.03
N PHE A 97 16.40 -28.02 29.32
CA PHE A 97 15.98 -29.08 30.22
C PHE A 97 14.51 -28.82 30.59
N PRO A 98 13.56 -29.48 29.93
CA PRO A 98 12.16 -29.21 30.14
C PRO A 98 11.69 -29.72 31.51
N GLN A 99 10.80 -28.98 32.16
CA GLN A 99 10.11 -29.42 33.35
C GLN A 99 8.78 -30.07 32.99
N THR A 100 8.46 -31.15 33.69
CA THR A 100 7.17 -31.83 33.59
C THR A 100 6.60 -32.02 34.99
N ALA A 101 5.40 -32.60 35.09
CA ALA A 101 4.84 -33.05 36.37
C ALA A 101 5.73 -34.05 37.13
N ALA A 102 6.71 -34.69 36.46
CA ALA A 102 7.70 -35.57 37.09
C ALA A 102 8.96 -34.84 37.58
N GLY A 103 9.04 -33.51 37.39
CA GLY A 103 10.22 -32.69 37.60
C GLY A 103 10.98 -32.40 36.31
N ILE A 104 12.18 -31.83 36.45
CA ILE A 104 13.07 -31.48 35.34
C ILE A 104 13.64 -32.75 34.69
N ASP A 105 13.50 -32.86 33.36
CA ASP A 105 14.14 -33.91 32.56
C ASP A 105 15.65 -33.62 32.45
N PRO A 106 16.52 -34.47 33.03
CA PRO A 106 17.96 -34.24 33.01
C PRO A 106 18.61 -34.55 31.65
N VAL A 107 17.89 -35.13 30.69
CA VAL A 107 18.40 -35.40 29.34
C VAL A 107 18.38 -34.14 28.48
N GLY A 108 17.25 -33.45 28.46
CA GLY A 108 17.06 -32.20 27.72
C GLY A 108 17.14 -32.33 26.19
N THR A 109 17.03 -31.18 25.51
CA THR A 109 17.14 -31.03 24.05
C THR A 109 18.19 -29.99 23.68
N ILE A 110 19.10 -30.35 22.77
CA ILE A 110 20.22 -29.49 22.36
C ILE A 110 19.87 -28.75 21.06
N PHE A 111 20.07 -27.44 21.07
CA PHE A 111 19.92 -26.56 19.92
C PHE A 111 21.29 -25.99 19.50
N PRO A 112 21.62 -25.99 18.21
CA PRO A 112 22.86 -25.38 17.74
C PRO A 112 22.79 -23.86 17.84
N ALA A 113 23.72 -23.25 18.58
CA ALA A 113 23.89 -21.81 18.61
C ALA A 113 25.08 -21.44 17.74
N ARG A 114 24.88 -20.62 16.71
CA ARG A 114 25.99 -20.20 15.85
C ARG A 114 26.83 -19.13 16.56
N THR A 115 28.00 -19.51 17.09
CA THR A 115 28.98 -18.59 17.68
C THR A 115 30.24 -18.47 16.82
N PHE A 116 31.11 -17.49 17.12
CA PHE A 116 32.37 -17.25 16.40
C PHE A 116 33.35 -18.44 16.43
N ASN A 117 33.50 -19.06 17.60
CA ASN A 117 34.33 -20.24 17.82
C ASN A 117 34.00 -20.90 19.18
N ALA A 118 34.60 -22.06 19.43
CA ALA A 118 34.46 -22.80 20.68
C ALA A 118 35.05 -22.10 21.92
N SER A 119 35.84 -21.04 21.73
CA SER A 119 36.49 -20.28 22.80
C SER A 119 35.75 -18.97 23.13
N ALA A 120 34.59 -18.72 22.51
CA ALA A 120 33.77 -17.56 22.82
C ALA A 120 33.27 -17.61 24.28
N THR A 121 33.09 -16.44 24.89
CA THR A 121 32.26 -16.33 26.09
C THR A 121 30.81 -16.19 25.66
N VAL A 122 29.90 -16.91 26.30
CA VAL A 122 28.47 -16.93 25.96
C VAL A 122 27.63 -16.48 27.15
N ALA A 123 26.61 -15.68 26.86
CA ALA A 123 25.53 -15.35 27.78
C ALA A 123 24.17 -15.58 27.11
N ILE A 124 23.13 -15.83 27.89
CA ILE A 124 21.78 -16.12 27.37
C ILE A 124 20.70 -15.43 28.19
N GLU A 125 19.68 -14.94 27.50
CA GLU A 125 18.44 -14.43 28.08
C GLU A 125 17.25 -14.99 27.30
N VAL A 126 16.10 -15.05 27.96
CA VAL A 126 14.86 -15.59 27.39
C VAL A 126 13.75 -14.56 27.54
N ALA A 127 13.09 -14.22 26.43
CA ALA A 127 11.98 -13.27 26.40
C ALA A 127 11.14 -13.47 25.13
N ASN A 128 9.87 -13.07 25.14
CA ASN A 128 9.01 -13.07 23.94
C ASN A 128 9.39 -11.90 23.03
N MET A 129 10.25 -12.13 22.04
CA MET A 129 10.86 -11.10 21.19
C MET A 129 9.98 -10.70 20.01
N ASP A 130 9.07 -11.55 19.53
CA ASP A 130 8.21 -11.22 18.39
C ASP A 130 6.73 -10.98 18.76
N GLY A 131 6.41 -11.04 20.05
CA GLY A 131 5.07 -10.76 20.56
C GLY A 131 4.10 -11.92 20.38
N ASP A 132 4.53 -13.11 19.95
CA ASP A 132 3.65 -14.25 19.70
C ASP A 132 3.17 -14.97 20.99
N GLY A 133 3.73 -14.59 22.13
CA GLY A 133 3.38 -15.13 23.45
C GLY A 133 4.26 -16.30 23.88
N MET A 134 5.17 -16.76 23.02
CA MET A 134 6.14 -17.81 23.29
C MET A 134 7.51 -17.19 23.63
N PRO A 135 8.30 -17.75 24.55
CA PRO A 135 9.61 -17.18 24.85
C PRO A 135 10.69 -17.60 23.84
N ASP A 136 11.47 -16.63 23.40
CA ASP A 136 12.57 -16.76 22.45
C ASP A 136 13.94 -16.69 23.13
N PHE A 137 15.00 -17.08 22.42
CA PHE A 137 16.37 -16.97 22.94
C PHE A 137 17.10 -15.76 22.39
N VAL A 138 17.79 -15.05 23.28
CA VAL A 138 18.83 -14.09 22.89
C VAL A 138 20.16 -14.62 23.42
N VAL A 139 21.12 -14.81 22.50
CA VAL A 139 22.45 -15.35 22.84
C VAL A 139 23.52 -14.33 22.50
N ALA A 140 24.27 -13.89 23.51
CA ALA A 140 25.49 -13.13 23.32
C ALA A 140 26.67 -14.08 23.14
N ALA A 141 27.48 -13.86 22.12
CA ALA A 141 28.76 -14.53 21.95
C ALA A 141 29.86 -13.47 21.81
N VAL A 142 30.87 -13.52 22.66
CA VAL A 142 31.96 -12.55 22.68
C VAL A 142 33.31 -13.23 22.53
N ASN A 143 34.12 -12.71 21.62
CA ASN A 143 35.52 -13.08 21.49
C ASN A 143 36.38 -11.92 22.00
N ALA A 144 36.81 -12.03 23.26
CA ALA A 144 37.62 -11.02 23.92
C ALA A 144 38.93 -10.73 23.16
N SER A 145 39.54 -11.75 22.55
CA SER A 145 40.79 -11.60 21.78
C SER A 145 40.62 -10.77 20.50
N LEU A 146 39.41 -10.73 19.93
CA LEU A 146 39.09 -9.92 18.75
C LEU A 146 38.39 -8.60 19.13
N GLY A 147 38.10 -8.40 20.42
CA GLY A 147 37.29 -7.28 20.91
C GLY A 147 35.90 -7.21 20.28
N TYR A 148 35.40 -8.33 19.75
CA TYR A 148 34.21 -8.39 18.90
C TYR A 148 33.22 -9.40 19.45
N GLY A 149 31.94 -9.06 19.38
CA GLY A 149 30.85 -9.91 19.80
C GLY A 149 29.63 -9.80 18.89
N GLU A 150 28.66 -10.67 19.16
CA GLU A 150 27.37 -10.73 18.47
C GLU A 150 26.27 -11.07 19.47
N LEU A 151 25.13 -10.39 19.34
CA LEU A 151 23.86 -10.79 19.92
C LEU A 151 23.04 -11.45 18.81
N SER A 152 22.61 -12.69 19.02
CA SER A 152 21.78 -13.45 18.10
C SER A 152 20.41 -13.71 18.72
N VAL A 153 19.35 -13.30 18.03
CA VAL A 153 17.96 -13.55 18.42
C VAL A 153 17.46 -14.79 17.68
N TYR A 154 16.98 -15.78 18.40
CA TYR A 154 16.39 -17.02 17.86
C TYR A 154 14.93 -17.10 18.26
N LEU A 155 14.04 -16.99 17.27
CA LEU A 155 12.60 -17.06 17.48
C LEU A 155 12.13 -18.51 17.56
N GLN A 156 11.25 -18.80 18.50
CA GLN A 156 10.65 -20.11 18.68
C GLN A 156 9.62 -20.38 17.59
N ARG A 157 9.67 -21.57 17.00
CA ARG A 157 8.70 -22.05 16.00
C ARG A 157 8.38 -23.51 16.31
N GLY A 158 7.38 -23.72 17.15
CA GLY A 158 7.09 -25.03 17.73
C GLY A 158 8.24 -25.48 18.64
N ASP A 159 8.78 -26.67 18.38
CA ASP A 159 9.90 -27.24 19.15
C ASP A 159 11.29 -26.78 18.66
N ALA A 160 11.36 -25.88 17.68
CA ALA A 160 12.60 -25.41 17.08
C ALA A 160 12.85 -23.92 17.33
N PHE A 161 14.12 -23.52 17.34
CA PHE A 161 14.56 -22.14 17.48
C PHE A 161 15.29 -21.68 16.22
N ASN A 162 14.71 -20.72 15.51
CA ASN A 162 15.21 -20.22 14.24
C ASN A 162 15.90 -18.87 14.43
N LEU A 163 17.14 -18.77 13.96
CA LEU A 163 17.86 -17.51 13.95
C LEU A 163 17.10 -16.44 13.13
N SER A 164 16.77 -15.32 13.77
CA SER A 164 16.00 -14.22 13.20
C SER A 164 16.87 -12.98 12.97
N SER A 165 17.58 -12.51 14.00
CA SER A 165 18.37 -11.27 13.94
C SER A 165 19.77 -11.46 14.52
N ARG A 166 20.69 -10.61 14.06
CA ARG A 166 22.10 -10.56 14.45
C ARG A 166 22.55 -9.13 14.58
N ILE A 167 23.03 -8.78 15.77
CA ILE A 167 23.60 -7.47 16.06
C ILE A 167 25.08 -7.70 16.35
N ALA A 168 25.93 -7.12 15.52
CA ALA A 168 27.38 -7.19 15.67
C ALA A 168 27.89 -5.94 16.38
N GLY A 169 28.83 -6.10 17.31
CA GLY A 169 29.34 -4.96 18.08
C GLY A 169 30.56 -5.26 18.94
N SER A 170 31.03 -4.24 19.63
CA SER A 170 32.13 -4.33 20.61
C SER A 170 31.60 -4.79 21.97
N PHE A 171 30.84 -5.89 21.99
CA PHE A 171 30.25 -6.42 23.21
C PHE A 171 31.30 -7.04 24.13
N THR A 172 31.08 -6.93 25.44
CA THR A 172 31.98 -7.43 26.48
C THR A 172 31.45 -8.65 27.21
N GLY A 173 30.17 -9.00 27.01
CA GLY A 173 29.56 -10.25 27.48
C GLY A 173 28.18 -10.02 28.11
N PRO A 174 28.09 -9.27 29.23
CA PRO A 174 26.81 -9.04 29.90
C PRO A 174 25.83 -8.24 29.04
N PHE A 175 24.58 -8.68 29.03
CA PHE A 175 23.47 -8.00 28.40
C PHE A 175 22.17 -8.32 29.15
N ALA A 176 21.10 -7.61 28.81
CA ALA A 176 19.77 -7.84 29.32
C ALA A 176 18.75 -7.61 28.22
N VAL A 177 17.59 -8.24 28.38
CA VAL A 177 16.42 -8.11 27.51
C VAL A 177 15.26 -7.56 28.31
N GLY A 178 14.51 -6.63 27.74
CA GLY A 178 13.28 -6.13 28.35
C GLY A 178 12.81 -4.86 27.67
N ASP A 179 11.51 -4.63 27.72
CA ASP A 179 10.84 -3.44 27.18
C ASP A 179 11.28 -2.20 27.97
N LEU A 180 12.23 -1.43 27.42
CA LEU A 180 12.90 -0.31 28.09
C LEU A 180 12.24 1.02 27.72
N ASN A 181 11.52 1.11 26.60
CA ASN A 181 10.73 2.27 26.20
C ASN A 181 9.21 2.08 26.41
N ASP A 182 8.80 0.97 27.05
CA ASP A 182 7.40 0.61 27.31
C ASP A 182 6.51 0.61 26.05
N ASP A 183 7.08 0.27 24.88
CA ASP A 183 6.36 0.20 23.59
C ASP A 183 5.72 -1.17 23.32
N GLY A 184 5.88 -2.10 24.27
CA GLY A 184 5.36 -3.47 24.19
C GLY A 184 6.28 -4.45 23.48
N LEU A 185 7.42 -4.02 22.95
CA LEU A 185 8.45 -4.86 22.35
C LEU A 185 9.68 -4.96 23.28
N PRO A 186 10.34 -6.13 23.40
CA PRO A 186 11.54 -6.21 24.23
C PRO A 186 12.76 -5.56 23.59
N ASP A 187 13.41 -4.65 24.31
CA ASP A 187 14.67 -4.04 23.90
C ASP A 187 15.90 -4.82 24.40
N LEU A 188 17.06 -4.45 23.88
CA LEU A 188 18.35 -5.02 24.26
C LEU A 188 19.27 -3.95 24.86
N ALA A 189 19.85 -4.24 26.01
CA ALA A 189 20.94 -3.46 26.58
C ALA A 189 22.16 -4.32 26.81
N ALA A 190 23.30 -3.96 26.22
CA ALA A 190 24.51 -4.77 26.30
C ALA A 190 25.73 -3.94 26.71
N ALA A 191 26.57 -4.52 27.57
CA ALA A 191 27.83 -3.93 27.97
C ALA A 191 28.81 -3.92 26.79
N THR A 192 29.32 -2.74 26.46
CA THR A 192 30.17 -2.51 25.29
C THR A 192 31.44 -1.75 25.64
N LEU A 193 32.45 -1.88 24.77
CA LEU A 193 33.63 -1.03 24.77
C LEU A 193 33.55 -0.06 23.59
N ASP A 194 33.50 1.24 23.86
CA ASP A 194 33.66 2.26 22.82
C ASP A 194 35.09 2.20 22.28
N ARG A 195 35.23 1.87 20.99
CA ARG A 195 36.54 1.72 20.33
C ARG A 195 37.22 3.04 20.00
N VAL A 196 36.49 4.15 20.00
CA VAL A 196 37.05 5.48 19.74
C VAL A 196 37.66 6.03 21.02
N THR A 197 36.90 6.01 22.11
CA THR A 197 37.33 6.59 23.39
C THR A 197 38.03 5.59 24.32
N GLY A 198 37.84 4.28 24.08
CA GLY A 198 38.27 3.22 24.99
C GLY A 198 37.40 3.12 26.25
N ALA A 199 36.27 3.83 26.31
CA ALA A 199 35.40 3.85 27.48
C ALA A 199 34.48 2.61 27.53
N ASP A 200 34.31 2.07 28.73
CA ASP A 200 33.25 1.10 29.01
C ASP A 200 31.88 1.80 28.97
N THR A 201 30.93 1.23 28.25
CA THR A 201 29.58 1.78 28.03
C THR A 201 28.52 0.69 28.07
N ILE A 202 27.26 1.10 28.01
CA ILE A 202 26.13 0.20 27.75
C ILE A 202 25.46 0.70 26.48
N SER A 203 25.41 -0.15 25.47
CA SER A 203 24.73 0.14 24.21
C SER A 203 23.31 -0.38 24.28
N VAL A 204 22.34 0.49 23.98
CA VAL A 204 20.91 0.17 23.97
C VAL A 204 20.43 0.06 22.52
N PHE A 205 19.72 -1.00 22.20
CA PHE A 205 19.11 -1.25 20.90
C PHE A 205 17.61 -1.39 21.12
N LEU A 206 16.86 -0.43 20.59
CA LEU A 206 15.40 -0.47 20.63
C LEU A 206 14.88 -1.41 19.54
N GLN A 207 13.86 -2.19 19.86
CA GLN A 207 13.20 -3.04 18.89
C GLN A 207 12.16 -2.25 18.11
N HIS A 208 12.08 -2.48 16.79
CA HIS A 208 11.07 -1.89 15.93
C HIS A 208 10.15 -2.98 15.38
N VAL A 209 8.85 -2.67 15.28
CA VAL A 209 7.82 -3.57 14.73
C VAL A 209 8.18 -4.07 13.32
N THR A 210 8.78 -3.22 12.49
CA THR A 210 8.93 -3.50 11.04
C THR A 210 10.23 -4.21 10.65
N ASP A 211 11.32 -3.92 11.35
CA ASP A 211 12.68 -4.33 10.97
C ASP A 211 13.49 -4.94 12.13
N GLY A 212 12.87 -5.14 13.29
CA GLY A 212 13.53 -5.72 14.46
C GLY A 212 14.56 -4.76 15.03
N PHE A 213 15.84 -5.16 15.05
CA PHE A 213 16.92 -4.34 15.60
C PHE A 213 17.76 -3.69 14.51
N GLY A 214 18.00 -2.38 14.66
CA GLY A 214 18.97 -1.66 13.84
C GLY A 214 20.41 -2.15 14.06
N PRO A 215 21.31 -1.96 13.07
CA PRO A 215 22.71 -2.40 13.18
C PRO A 215 23.56 -1.54 14.14
N ASN A 216 23.06 -0.37 14.55
CA ASN A 216 23.70 0.54 15.48
C ASN A 216 22.82 0.69 16.74
N PRO A 217 23.43 0.93 17.91
CA PRO A 217 22.63 1.23 19.10
C PRO A 217 21.86 2.54 18.90
N ALA A 218 20.65 2.60 19.46
CA ALA A 218 19.85 3.81 19.52
C ALA A 218 20.59 4.91 20.30
N PHE A 219 21.19 4.52 21.42
CA PHE A 219 22.05 5.38 22.23
C PHE A 219 23.02 4.55 23.09
N GLN A 220 23.98 5.25 23.71
CA GLN A 220 24.95 4.64 24.62
C GLN A 220 24.97 5.36 25.96
N LEU A 221 24.98 4.58 27.04
CA LEU A 221 25.04 5.05 28.40
C LEU A 221 26.48 4.95 28.92
N SER A 222 26.97 6.04 29.52
CA SER A 222 28.29 6.06 30.16
C SER A 222 28.24 5.39 31.53
N VAL A 223 29.26 4.58 31.85
CA VAL A 223 29.46 4.04 33.21
C VAL A 223 30.35 4.95 34.08
N GLY A 224 30.71 6.13 33.58
CA GLY A 224 31.47 7.14 34.33
C GLY A 224 32.89 6.69 34.72
N GLY A 225 33.53 5.85 33.90
CA GLY A 225 34.89 5.36 34.16
C GLY A 225 34.99 4.35 35.32
N ARG A 226 33.86 3.73 35.71
CA ARG A 226 33.81 2.77 36.82
C ARG A 226 34.22 1.34 36.43
N GLY A 227 34.72 1.16 35.20
CA GLY A 227 35.15 -0.11 34.63
C GLY A 227 34.01 -0.89 33.97
N ALA A 228 34.40 -1.93 33.23
CA ALA A 228 33.50 -2.78 32.45
C ALA A 228 32.36 -3.35 33.32
N PRO A 229 31.09 -3.19 32.89
CA PRO A 229 29.98 -3.85 33.54
C PRO A 229 30.19 -5.37 33.60
N SER A 230 29.91 -5.93 34.76
CA SER A 230 29.94 -7.37 35.06
C SER A 230 28.54 -8.00 35.06
N GLY A 231 27.50 -7.18 34.94
CA GLY A 231 26.10 -7.57 34.88
C GLY A 231 25.25 -6.37 34.45
N VAL A 232 24.22 -6.64 33.66
CA VAL A 232 23.21 -5.67 33.19
C VAL A 232 21.85 -6.31 33.45
N ALA A 233 20.85 -5.52 33.83
CA ALA A 233 19.48 -5.97 33.99
C ALA A 233 18.50 -4.86 33.60
N ILE A 234 17.37 -5.23 33.00
CA ILE A 234 16.25 -4.34 32.71
C ILE A 234 15.07 -4.81 33.56
N GLY A 235 14.40 -3.90 34.25
CA GLY A 235 13.28 -4.27 35.10
C GLY A 235 12.76 -3.14 35.97
N ARG A 236 11.65 -3.41 36.67
CA ARG A 236 11.03 -2.44 37.59
C ARG A 236 11.77 -2.42 38.92
N PHE A 237 12.86 -1.66 38.97
CA PHE A 237 13.70 -1.55 40.17
C PHE A 237 13.21 -0.45 41.12
N THR A 238 12.58 0.60 40.57
CA THR A 238 12.00 1.69 41.35
C THR A 238 10.51 1.48 41.62
N GLY A 239 9.90 2.41 42.35
CA GLY A 239 8.47 2.41 42.66
C GLY A 239 7.66 2.99 41.51
N ARG A 240 8.34 3.35 40.41
CA ARG A 240 7.75 3.78 39.16
C ARG A 240 7.26 2.56 38.38
N THR A 241 6.34 2.81 37.48
CA THR A 241 5.79 1.81 36.56
C THR A 241 6.79 1.38 35.49
N PHE A 242 7.79 2.20 35.23
CA PHE A 242 8.78 2.05 34.16
C PHE A 242 9.84 1.01 34.48
N ARG A 243 10.39 0.38 33.43
CA ARG A 243 11.56 -0.48 33.57
C ARG A 243 12.81 0.39 33.54
N ASP A 244 13.58 0.34 34.62
CA ASP A 244 14.88 0.99 34.68
C ASP A 244 15.98 0.03 34.19
N LEU A 245 17.12 0.59 33.80
CA LEU A 245 18.31 -0.19 33.47
C LEU A 245 19.29 -0.14 34.64
N VAL A 246 19.78 -1.31 35.05
CA VAL A 246 20.78 -1.43 36.12
C VAL A 246 22.05 -2.08 35.59
N ALA A 247 23.20 -1.54 36.00
CA ALA A 247 24.50 -2.08 35.63
C ALA A 247 25.43 -2.22 36.83
N ARG A 248 26.01 -3.40 36.98
CA ARG A 248 26.98 -3.70 38.04
C ARG A 248 28.40 -3.49 37.52
N THR A 249 29.07 -2.48 38.05
CA THR A 249 30.49 -2.19 37.80
C THR A 249 31.35 -2.64 38.99
N PRO A 250 32.69 -2.78 38.84
CA PRO A 250 33.60 -3.14 39.94
C PRO A 250 33.44 -2.34 41.25
N GLY A 251 32.97 -1.09 41.19
CA GLY A 251 32.85 -0.21 42.36
C GLY A 251 31.46 0.36 42.63
N ALA A 252 30.45 0.07 41.80
CA ALA A 252 29.11 0.62 41.96
C ALA A 252 28.03 -0.22 41.28
N LEU A 253 26.81 -0.13 41.82
CA LEU A 253 25.60 -0.46 41.09
C LEU A 253 25.03 0.85 40.53
N LEU A 254 25.02 0.98 39.21
CA LEU A 254 24.46 2.13 38.51
C LEU A 254 23.00 1.83 38.17
N VAL A 255 22.13 2.80 38.44
CA VAL A 255 20.72 2.76 38.03
C VAL A 255 20.51 3.91 37.06
N TYR A 256 20.13 3.58 35.83
CA TYR A 256 19.76 4.52 34.79
C TYR A 256 18.25 4.57 34.77
N TYR A 257 17.73 5.68 35.26
CA TYR A 257 16.30 5.93 35.22
C TYR A 257 15.91 6.31 33.80
N GLN A 258 14.82 5.72 33.33
CA GLN A 258 14.14 6.25 32.17
C GLN A 258 13.69 7.69 32.50
N GLU A 259 13.81 8.60 31.53
CA GLU A 259 13.19 9.92 31.66
C GLU A 259 11.66 9.73 31.69
N ASP A 260 10.87 10.76 31.98
CA ASP A 260 9.40 10.69 31.99
C ASP A 260 8.95 11.97 31.31
N LEU A 261 9.12 11.99 29.99
CA LEU A 261 8.79 13.14 29.17
C LEU A 261 7.30 13.06 28.82
N PRO A 262 6.59 14.18 28.79
CA PRO A 262 5.19 14.17 28.37
C PRO A 262 5.09 13.76 26.89
N PRO A 263 3.95 13.16 26.49
CA PRO A 263 3.66 12.85 25.10
C PRO A 263 3.92 14.01 24.16
N VAL A 264 4.28 13.72 22.92
CA VAL A 264 4.50 14.73 21.89
C VAL A 264 3.55 14.54 20.72
N MET A 265 3.09 15.65 20.15
CA MET A 265 2.34 15.62 18.89
C MET A 265 3.32 15.52 17.72
N ILE A 266 3.35 14.37 17.04
CA ILE A 266 4.32 14.10 15.96
C ILE A 266 3.85 14.62 14.60
N ARG A 267 2.54 14.80 14.39
CA ARG A 267 1.97 15.45 13.19
C ARG A 267 0.55 15.95 13.44
N ALA A 268 0.10 16.93 12.65
CA ALA A 268 -1.25 17.48 12.73
C ALA A 268 -2.33 16.48 12.29
N ILE A 269 -3.47 16.48 12.99
CA ILE A 269 -4.69 15.77 12.59
C ILE A 269 -5.29 16.48 11.37
N PRO A 270 -5.61 15.75 10.28
CA PRO A 270 -6.14 16.32 9.05
C PRO A 270 -7.53 16.95 9.24
N SER A 271 -7.88 17.94 8.42
CA SER A 271 -9.17 18.66 8.45
C SER A 271 -10.06 18.40 7.23
N ASP A 272 -9.72 17.40 6.42
CA ASP A 272 -10.45 16.98 5.22
C ASP A 272 -11.25 15.69 5.43
N LEU A 273 -11.51 15.33 6.70
CA LEU A 273 -12.31 14.17 7.09
C LEU A 273 -13.78 14.41 6.74
N ILE A 274 -14.32 13.53 5.91
CA ILE A 274 -15.71 13.57 5.45
C ILE A 274 -16.32 12.17 5.61
N PHE A 275 -17.51 12.09 6.19
CA PHE A 275 -18.29 10.85 6.20
C PHE A 275 -19.74 11.09 5.86
N ASN A 276 -20.39 10.06 5.29
CA ASN A 276 -21.77 10.15 4.84
C ASN A 276 -22.76 10.11 6.02
N ALA A 277 -23.84 10.87 5.93
CA ALA A 277 -24.92 10.85 6.91
C ALA A 277 -25.46 9.43 7.12
N GLY A 278 -25.58 9.03 8.38
CA GLY A 278 -26.00 7.68 8.76
C GLY A 278 -24.91 6.62 8.70
N ALA A 279 -23.66 6.97 8.32
CA ALA A 279 -22.52 6.11 8.56
C ALA A 279 -22.26 6.00 10.07
N SER A 280 -21.98 4.79 10.56
CA SER A 280 -21.66 4.52 11.96
C SER A 280 -20.40 3.67 12.07
N GLY A 281 -19.54 3.98 13.04
CA GLY A 281 -18.61 3.03 13.64
C GLY A 281 -17.47 2.56 12.74
N ALA A 282 -16.58 3.47 12.37
CA ALA A 282 -15.25 3.08 11.93
C ALA A 282 -14.32 4.06 12.59
N GLY A 283 -13.35 3.61 13.39
CA GLY A 283 -12.34 4.45 14.01
C GLY A 283 -11.69 5.38 12.98
N LEU A 284 -12.31 6.54 12.75
CA LEU A 284 -12.08 7.38 11.58
C LEU A 284 -10.72 8.03 11.68
N ILE A 285 -10.30 8.28 12.92
CA ILE A 285 -9.01 8.84 13.26
C ILE A 285 -8.37 7.91 14.29
N ASP A 286 -7.28 7.25 13.89
CA ASP A 286 -6.37 6.59 14.83
C ASP A 286 -5.44 7.64 15.44
N LEU A 287 -5.74 8.03 16.68
CA LEU A 287 -4.99 9.05 17.41
C LEU A 287 -3.56 8.61 17.71
N GLY A 288 -3.29 7.31 17.79
CA GLY A 288 -1.94 6.75 17.98
C GLY A 288 -0.98 7.06 16.83
N THR A 289 -1.50 7.49 15.68
CA THR A 289 -0.66 7.92 14.56
C THR A 289 -0.23 9.39 14.64
N TYR A 290 -0.85 10.22 15.49
CA TYR A 290 -0.62 11.67 15.58
C TYR A 290 0.14 12.10 16.81
N PHE A 291 0.11 11.27 17.84
CA PHE A 291 0.85 11.44 19.08
C PHE A 291 1.85 10.31 19.20
N ALA A 292 3.00 10.61 19.77
CA ALA A 292 3.94 9.60 20.21
C ALA A 292 4.33 9.92 21.63
N ASP A 293 4.71 8.88 22.34
CA ASP A 293 5.34 9.03 23.62
C ASP A 293 6.55 8.11 23.69
N ASP A 294 7.49 8.47 24.54
CA ASP A 294 8.59 7.60 24.94
C ASP A 294 8.21 6.69 26.13
N HIS A 295 6.95 6.75 26.58
CA HIS A 295 6.41 6.03 27.73
C HIS A 295 5.00 5.45 27.51
N GLY A 296 4.89 4.12 27.49
CA GLY A 296 3.63 3.42 27.73
C GLY A 296 2.47 3.74 26.77
N PRO A 297 1.25 3.30 27.11
CA PRO A 297 0.09 3.54 26.27
C PRO A 297 -0.42 4.97 26.44
N LEU A 298 -0.71 5.62 25.32
CA LEU A 298 -1.37 6.92 25.28
C LEU A 298 -2.86 6.80 25.64
N TYR A 299 -3.32 7.73 26.48
CA TYR A 299 -4.72 7.95 26.81
C TYR A 299 -5.20 9.24 26.17
N PHE A 300 -6.38 9.20 25.56
CA PHE A 300 -6.92 10.31 24.81
C PHE A 300 -8.23 10.82 25.41
N VAL A 301 -8.48 12.12 25.23
CA VAL A 301 -9.75 12.75 25.58
C VAL A 301 -10.11 13.83 24.57
N VAL A 302 -11.41 14.00 24.31
CA VAL A 302 -11.92 15.14 23.54
C VAL A 302 -11.94 16.36 24.48
N VAL A 303 -11.18 17.40 24.14
CA VAL A 303 -11.07 18.62 24.95
C VAL A 303 -11.86 19.79 24.39
N TYR A 304 -12.28 19.73 23.12
CA TYR A 304 -13.09 20.75 22.47
C TYR A 304 -14.00 20.14 21.41
N GLU A 305 -15.26 20.56 21.43
CA GLU A 305 -16.25 20.34 20.39
C GLU A 305 -16.94 21.68 20.11
N GLU A 306 -16.97 22.11 18.84
CA GLU A 306 -17.62 23.36 18.45
C GLU A 306 -19.12 23.35 18.74
N ASN A 307 -19.81 22.24 18.41
CA ASN A 307 -21.18 22.00 18.83
C ASN A 307 -21.51 20.49 18.94
N ALA A 308 -21.48 19.96 20.16
CA ALA A 308 -21.81 18.56 20.46
C ALA A 308 -23.25 18.14 20.10
N SER A 309 -24.19 19.10 20.00
CA SER A 309 -25.57 18.80 19.59
C SER A 309 -25.72 18.55 18.09
N HIS A 310 -24.72 18.92 17.29
CA HIS A 310 -24.64 18.68 15.87
C HIS A 310 -23.85 17.41 15.58
N LEU A 311 -22.62 17.36 16.09
CA LEU A 311 -21.66 16.30 15.86
C LEU A 311 -20.86 16.06 17.13
N HIS A 312 -20.99 14.86 17.70
CA HIS A 312 -20.30 14.48 18.92
C HIS A 312 -19.18 13.48 18.61
N ALA A 313 -17.99 13.72 19.13
CA ALA A 313 -16.85 12.83 19.03
C ALA A 313 -16.88 11.82 20.18
N VAL A 314 -16.68 10.54 19.85
CA VAL A 314 -16.72 9.42 20.80
C VAL A 314 -15.42 8.66 20.69
N LEU A 315 -14.74 8.45 21.81
CA LEU A 315 -13.58 7.58 21.85
C LEU A 315 -14.05 6.12 21.82
N ALA A 316 -13.52 5.33 20.89
CA ALA A 316 -13.83 3.93 20.77
C ALA A 316 -13.38 3.14 22.03
N PRO A 317 -13.90 1.93 22.26
CA PRO A 317 -13.53 1.12 23.43
C PRO A 317 -12.05 0.77 23.53
N ASP A 318 -11.31 0.83 22.42
CA ASP A 318 -9.87 0.63 22.37
C ASP A 318 -9.05 1.83 22.89
N GLY A 319 -9.71 2.95 23.16
CA GLY A 319 -9.12 4.14 23.76
C GLY A 319 -8.27 5.01 22.83
N HIS A 320 -8.09 4.67 21.55
CA HIS A 320 -7.22 5.42 20.62
C HIS A 320 -7.86 5.72 19.27
N HIS A 321 -8.96 5.06 18.91
CA HIS A 321 -9.75 5.46 17.75
C HIS A 321 -10.83 6.49 18.14
N LEU A 322 -10.94 7.55 17.33
CA LEU A 322 -11.98 8.56 17.47
C LEU A 322 -13.07 8.34 16.42
N ASP A 323 -14.29 8.11 16.90
CA ASP A 323 -15.53 8.00 16.14
C ASP A 323 -16.34 9.30 16.24
N PHE A 324 -17.32 9.45 15.34
CA PHE A 324 -18.20 10.61 15.32
C PHE A 324 -19.67 10.18 15.18
N ALA A 325 -20.53 10.80 15.97
CA ALA A 325 -21.98 10.60 15.97
C ALA A 325 -22.68 11.91 15.58
N SER A 326 -23.26 11.96 14.38
CA SER A 326 -24.03 13.11 13.93
C SER A 326 -25.47 13.06 14.46
N ALA A 327 -26.04 14.23 14.75
CA ALA A 327 -27.45 14.34 15.07
C ALA A 327 -28.32 13.95 13.87
N ALA A 328 -29.48 13.35 14.15
CA ALA A 328 -30.39 12.88 13.11
C ALA A 328 -30.82 14.04 12.19
N GLY A 329 -30.54 13.90 10.88
CA GLY A 329 -30.87 14.90 9.87
C GLY A 329 -29.98 16.14 9.88
N TRP A 330 -28.90 16.16 10.68
CA TRP A 330 -27.90 17.22 10.64
C TRP A 330 -26.81 16.90 9.62
N TYR A 331 -26.41 17.93 8.87
CA TYR A 331 -25.32 17.91 7.90
C TYR A 331 -24.54 19.22 8.05
N GLY A 332 -23.22 19.17 7.86
CA GLY A 332 -22.38 20.33 8.07
C GLY A 332 -20.95 19.94 8.43
N SER A 333 -20.23 20.89 9.03
CA SER A 333 -18.87 20.67 9.53
C SER A 333 -18.73 21.25 10.91
N GLU A 334 -18.08 20.51 11.81
CA GLU A 334 -17.76 20.97 13.17
C GLU A 334 -16.26 20.82 13.42
N ARG A 335 -15.74 21.64 14.33
CA ARG A 335 -14.34 21.62 14.76
C ARG A 335 -14.15 20.90 16.10
N PHE A 336 -13.00 20.25 16.22
CA PHE A 336 -12.62 19.43 17.36
C PHE A 336 -11.17 19.69 17.79
N GLN A 337 -10.89 19.43 19.07
CA GLN A 337 -9.54 19.18 19.57
C GLN A 337 -9.56 18.00 20.53
N VAL A 338 -8.49 17.22 20.50
CA VAL A 338 -8.23 16.13 21.45
C VAL A 338 -6.98 16.43 22.24
N ALA A 339 -6.82 15.80 23.39
CA ALA A 339 -5.58 15.81 24.14
C ALA A 339 -5.13 14.38 24.45
N ALA A 340 -3.81 14.19 24.52
CA ALA A 340 -3.16 12.95 24.87
C ALA A 340 -2.38 13.09 26.19
N THR A 341 -2.33 12.01 26.96
CA THR A 341 -1.51 11.86 28.16
C THR A 341 -1.03 10.41 28.28
N ASP A 342 0.02 10.20 29.03
CA ASP A 342 0.70 8.94 29.38
C ASP A 342 0.29 8.42 30.76
N ALA A 343 -0.88 8.85 31.24
CA ALA A 343 -1.33 8.77 32.64
C ALA A 343 -0.53 9.64 33.63
N GLY A 344 0.37 10.49 33.13
CA GLY A 344 0.96 11.58 33.87
C GLY A 344 0.00 12.76 34.07
N PRO A 345 0.43 13.80 34.82
CA PRO A 345 -0.38 14.98 35.07
C PRO A 345 -0.44 15.94 33.86
N LEU A 346 0.36 15.70 32.82
CA LEU A 346 0.50 16.59 31.67
C LEU A 346 -0.32 16.09 30.48
N TRP A 347 -0.99 17.02 29.82
CA TRP A 347 -1.81 16.78 28.63
C TRP A 347 -1.30 17.61 27.48
N ILE A 348 -1.07 16.98 26.32
CA ILE A 348 -0.74 17.68 25.09
C ILE A 348 -1.96 17.73 24.17
N VAL A 349 -2.32 18.94 23.76
CA VAL A 349 -3.51 19.24 22.96
C VAL A 349 -3.17 19.24 21.47
N SER A 350 -4.07 18.69 20.64
CA SER A 350 -3.96 18.67 19.18
C SER A 350 -4.13 20.05 18.53
N ASN A 351 -3.84 20.14 17.23
CA ASN A 351 -4.40 21.20 16.40
C ASN A 351 -5.94 21.14 16.42
N THR A 352 -6.59 22.26 16.14
CA THR A 352 -8.00 22.25 15.78
C THR A 352 -8.15 21.61 14.42
N PHE A 353 -8.99 20.59 14.31
CA PHE A 353 -9.30 19.91 13.06
C PHE A 353 -10.80 19.94 12.79
N THR A 354 -11.18 19.82 11.52
CA THR A 354 -12.58 19.90 11.07
C THR A 354 -13.04 18.54 10.55
N VAL A 355 -14.25 18.15 10.92
CA VAL A 355 -14.92 16.94 10.41
C VAL A 355 -16.24 17.36 9.78
N ALA A 356 -16.54 16.83 8.59
CA ALA A 356 -17.75 17.13 7.85
C ALA A 356 -18.65 15.90 7.67
N VAL A 357 -19.96 16.12 7.83
CA VAL A 357 -21.02 15.15 7.55
C VAL A 357 -21.61 15.48 6.19
N ASN A 358 -21.36 14.62 5.22
CA ASN A 358 -21.92 14.71 3.87
C ASN A 358 -23.38 14.28 3.86
N ALA A 359 -24.27 15.08 3.29
CA ALA A 359 -25.63 14.63 3.03
C ALA A 359 -25.62 13.65 1.86
N LEU A 360 -26.56 12.69 1.85
CA LEU A 360 -26.71 11.78 0.73
C LEU A 360 -27.66 12.41 -0.30
N PRO A 361 -27.37 12.32 -1.61
CA PRO A 361 -28.30 12.77 -2.64
C PRO A 361 -29.61 11.97 -2.57
N SER A 362 -30.74 12.57 -2.91
CA SER A 362 -32.05 11.93 -2.91
C SER A 362 -32.83 12.24 -4.18
N PHE A 363 -33.53 11.26 -4.76
CA PHE A 363 -34.29 11.48 -5.99
C PHE A 363 -35.62 12.19 -5.72
N THR A 364 -35.87 13.28 -6.45
CA THR A 364 -37.12 14.05 -6.38
C THR A 364 -37.99 13.90 -7.63
N SER A 365 -37.41 13.46 -8.75
CA SER A 365 -38.15 13.27 -10.01
C SER A 365 -39.03 12.00 -9.99
N PRO A 366 -40.31 12.10 -10.43
CA PRO A 366 -41.17 10.94 -10.55
C PRO A 366 -40.79 10.09 -11.78
N PRO A 367 -40.62 8.76 -11.65
CA PRO A 367 -40.18 7.92 -12.75
C PRO A 367 -41.30 7.71 -13.80
N PRO A 368 -40.94 7.60 -15.09
CA PRO A 368 -41.90 7.26 -16.14
C PRO A 368 -42.40 5.82 -15.97
N THR A 369 -43.70 5.61 -16.21
CA THR A 369 -44.33 4.29 -16.08
C THR A 369 -44.68 3.64 -17.42
N ARG A 370 -44.73 4.42 -18.50
CA ARG A 370 -45.11 3.93 -19.84
C ARG A 370 -44.46 4.73 -20.96
N VAL A 371 -44.24 4.08 -22.09
CA VAL A 371 -43.78 4.69 -23.36
C VAL A 371 -44.32 3.88 -24.54
N ARG A 372 -44.61 4.52 -25.68
CA ARG A 372 -45.02 3.81 -26.88
C ARG A 372 -43.81 3.38 -27.72
N ALA A 373 -43.90 2.21 -28.32
CA ALA A 373 -42.88 1.76 -29.28
C ALA A 373 -42.73 2.79 -30.43
N GLY A 374 -41.50 3.24 -30.68
CA GLY A 374 -41.13 4.24 -31.67
C GLY A 374 -41.11 5.70 -31.17
N GLU A 375 -41.62 5.98 -29.97
CA GLU A 375 -41.56 7.32 -29.37
C GLU A 375 -40.27 7.49 -28.55
N LYS A 376 -39.61 8.66 -28.66
CA LYS A 376 -38.43 8.98 -27.84
C LYS A 376 -38.87 9.33 -26.42
N LEU A 377 -38.46 8.54 -25.44
CA LEU A 377 -38.54 8.87 -24.01
C LEU A 377 -37.38 9.80 -23.65
N LEU A 378 -37.72 10.94 -23.03
CA LEU A 378 -36.79 11.85 -22.38
C LEU A 378 -37.22 11.96 -20.91
N TYR A 379 -36.37 11.53 -20.00
CA TYR A 379 -36.62 11.61 -18.56
C TYR A 379 -35.48 12.36 -17.88
N GLN A 380 -35.80 13.55 -17.38
CA GLN A 380 -34.88 14.37 -16.61
C GLN A 380 -34.89 13.92 -15.15
N VAL A 381 -33.79 13.33 -14.70
CA VAL A 381 -33.60 13.05 -13.27
C VAL A 381 -33.38 14.36 -12.53
N THR A 382 -34.07 14.54 -11.40
CA THR A 382 -33.81 15.62 -10.45
C THR A 382 -33.54 15.03 -9.07
N ILE A 383 -32.58 15.62 -8.38
CA ILE A 383 -32.15 15.20 -7.04
C ILE A 383 -32.15 16.40 -6.09
N GLU A 384 -32.18 16.11 -4.79
CA GLU A 384 -31.91 17.05 -3.71
C GLU A 384 -30.72 16.52 -2.91
N ASP A 385 -29.72 17.37 -2.72
CA ASP A 385 -28.52 17.11 -1.93
C ASP A 385 -28.21 18.36 -1.07
N PRO A 386 -28.56 18.33 0.23
CA PRO A 386 -28.57 19.54 1.04
C PRO A 386 -27.18 19.98 1.52
N PHE A 387 -26.16 19.12 1.49
CA PHE A 387 -24.83 19.51 1.92
C PHE A 387 -23.71 18.61 1.37
N PRO A 388 -22.68 19.19 0.74
CA PRO A 388 -22.51 20.62 0.46
C PRO A 388 -23.45 21.09 -0.67
N ALA A 389 -23.93 22.33 -0.59
CA ALA A 389 -24.93 22.87 -1.53
C ALA A 389 -24.44 22.96 -3.00
N GLU A 390 -23.13 22.91 -3.23
CA GLU A 390 -22.50 22.96 -4.57
C GLU A 390 -21.86 21.61 -4.95
N ASP A 391 -22.33 20.50 -4.38
CA ASP A 391 -21.78 19.18 -4.72
C ASP A 391 -22.00 18.84 -6.20
N ALA A 392 -21.01 18.18 -6.82
CA ALA A 392 -21.10 17.69 -8.18
C ALA A 392 -21.62 16.25 -8.17
N HIS A 393 -22.65 16.00 -8.98
CA HIS A 393 -23.29 14.67 -9.07
C HIS A 393 -22.94 13.94 -10.36
N THR A 394 -22.71 12.64 -10.25
CA THR A 394 -22.53 11.73 -11.38
C THR A 394 -23.66 10.72 -11.44
N PHE A 395 -24.35 10.67 -12.59
CA PHE A 395 -25.48 9.77 -12.84
C PHE A 395 -25.07 8.55 -13.65
N SER A 396 -25.65 7.39 -13.35
CA SER A 396 -25.37 6.15 -14.06
C SER A 396 -26.57 5.20 -14.07
N LEU A 397 -26.64 4.34 -15.10
CA LEU A 397 -27.61 3.24 -15.18
C LEU A 397 -26.97 1.96 -14.65
N LEU A 398 -27.52 1.42 -13.57
CA LEU A 398 -27.13 0.11 -13.04
C LEU A 398 -27.88 -1.03 -13.71
N GLN A 399 -29.13 -0.78 -14.11
CA GLN A 399 -29.99 -1.72 -14.81
C GLN A 399 -30.83 -0.93 -15.82
N SER A 400 -30.86 -1.37 -17.07
CA SER A 400 -31.64 -0.71 -18.11
C SER A 400 -31.95 -1.65 -19.28
N PRO A 401 -33.05 -1.42 -20.02
CA PRO A 401 -33.27 -2.04 -21.31
C PRO A 401 -32.23 -1.65 -22.35
N GLY A 402 -32.13 -2.44 -23.42
CA GLY A 402 -31.21 -2.19 -24.52
C GLY A 402 -31.44 -0.83 -25.18
N GLY A 403 -30.35 -0.09 -25.41
CA GLY A 403 -30.39 1.22 -26.08
C GLY A 403 -30.84 2.39 -25.22
N MET A 404 -31.13 2.18 -23.93
CA MET A 404 -31.35 3.28 -22.98
C MET A 404 -30.00 3.87 -22.55
N THR A 405 -29.91 5.19 -22.49
CA THR A 405 -28.71 5.93 -22.07
C THR A 405 -29.05 6.98 -21.03
N ILE A 406 -28.10 7.34 -20.18
CA ILE A 406 -28.19 8.49 -19.26
C ILE A 406 -26.97 9.39 -19.48
N ASP A 407 -27.18 10.69 -19.50
CA ASP A 407 -26.09 11.66 -19.46
C ASP A 407 -25.53 11.76 -18.03
N GLY A 408 -24.23 11.53 -17.88
CA GLY A 408 -23.60 11.39 -16.55
C GLY A 408 -23.53 12.67 -15.74
N THR A 409 -23.67 13.85 -16.35
CA THR A 409 -23.59 15.15 -15.66
C THR A 409 -24.98 15.75 -15.45
N THR A 410 -25.85 15.64 -16.45
CA THR A 410 -27.18 16.26 -16.44
C THR A 410 -28.26 15.32 -15.91
N GLY A 411 -28.03 14.01 -15.89
CA GLY A 411 -29.05 13.02 -15.48
C GLY A 411 -30.17 12.82 -16.50
N LEU A 412 -30.02 13.32 -17.74
CA LEU A 412 -31.02 13.12 -18.80
C LEU A 412 -30.98 11.68 -19.31
N VAL A 413 -32.06 10.94 -19.07
CA VAL A 413 -32.28 9.60 -19.62
C VAL A 413 -32.94 9.70 -20.98
N GLU A 414 -32.36 9.04 -21.97
CA GLU A 414 -32.90 8.92 -23.32
C GLU A 414 -33.11 7.46 -23.70
N TRP A 415 -34.27 7.15 -24.29
CA TRP A 415 -34.56 5.81 -24.83
C TRP A 415 -35.56 5.88 -25.98
N THR A 416 -35.41 5.04 -26.99
CA THR A 416 -36.40 4.89 -28.08
C THR A 416 -36.72 3.40 -28.24
N PRO A 417 -37.73 2.87 -27.51
CA PRO A 417 -38.10 1.46 -27.58
C PRO A 417 -38.65 1.10 -28.95
N THR A 418 -38.41 -0.13 -29.37
CA THR A 418 -38.95 -0.71 -30.60
C THR A 418 -40.15 -1.61 -30.30
N ALA A 419 -40.84 -2.09 -31.33
CA ALA A 419 -41.95 -3.03 -31.14
C ALA A 419 -41.49 -4.37 -30.54
N SER A 420 -40.21 -4.76 -30.69
CA SER A 420 -39.65 -5.94 -30.02
C SER A 420 -39.40 -5.73 -28.52
N ASP A 421 -39.40 -4.49 -28.05
CA ASP A 421 -39.27 -4.16 -26.63
C ASP A 421 -40.63 -4.16 -25.92
N ALA A 422 -41.70 -4.70 -26.52
CA ALA A 422 -43.02 -4.75 -25.90
C ALA A 422 -43.02 -5.45 -24.53
N GLY A 423 -43.70 -4.85 -23.55
CA GLY A 423 -43.78 -5.39 -22.19
C GLY A 423 -43.04 -4.55 -21.15
N SER A 424 -42.76 -5.17 -20.00
CA SER A 424 -42.28 -4.50 -18.79
C SER A 424 -40.76 -4.53 -18.68
N HIS A 425 -40.12 -3.37 -18.44
CA HIS A 425 -38.67 -3.24 -18.30
C HIS A 425 -38.29 -2.60 -16.98
N SER A 426 -37.39 -3.23 -16.23
CA SER A 426 -36.84 -2.67 -14.99
C SER A 426 -35.67 -1.72 -15.28
N VAL A 427 -35.69 -0.57 -14.62
CA VAL A 427 -34.64 0.45 -14.69
C VAL A 427 -34.14 0.77 -13.29
N ARG A 428 -32.83 0.85 -13.12
CA ARG A 428 -32.18 1.27 -11.88
C ARG A 428 -31.14 2.35 -12.19
N ILE A 429 -31.35 3.53 -11.62
CA ILE A 429 -30.46 4.69 -11.74
C ILE A 429 -29.72 4.88 -10.43
N LYS A 430 -28.43 5.20 -10.51
CA LYS A 430 -27.60 5.58 -9.36
C LYS A 430 -27.06 6.98 -9.57
N VAL A 431 -27.10 7.78 -8.50
CA VAL A 431 -26.43 9.08 -8.39
C VAL A 431 -25.35 8.97 -7.31
N VAL A 432 -24.19 9.57 -7.56
CA VAL A 432 -23.07 9.67 -6.61
C VAL A 432 -22.59 11.11 -6.57
N ASP A 433 -22.40 11.68 -5.38
CA ASP A 433 -21.82 13.01 -5.17
C ASP A 433 -20.27 12.97 -5.21
N SER A 434 -19.61 14.12 -5.09
CA SER A 434 -18.13 14.21 -5.14
C SER A 434 -17.44 13.69 -3.87
N ARG A 435 -18.19 13.49 -2.79
CA ARG A 435 -17.74 13.00 -1.48
C ARG A 435 -18.03 11.51 -1.27
N GLY A 436 -18.60 10.85 -2.28
CA GLY A 436 -18.89 9.42 -2.31
C GLY A 436 -20.24 9.03 -1.70
N GLY A 437 -21.08 9.99 -1.31
CA GLY A 437 -22.48 9.72 -0.99
C GLY A 437 -23.25 9.31 -2.23
N ALA A 438 -24.21 8.39 -2.06
CA ALA A 438 -24.92 7.80 -3.19
C ALA A 438 -26.37 7.45 -2.86
N ALA A 439 -27.21 7.51 -3.89
CA ALA A 439 -28.57 7.00 -3.84
C ALA A 439 -28.95 6.26 -5.12
N GLU A 440 -29.98 5.42 -5.01
CA GLU A 440 -30.51 4.65 -6.12
C GLU A 440 -32.03 4.84 -6.25
N GLN A 441 -32.51 4.89 -7.48
CA GLN A 441 -33.94 4.86 -7.82
C GLN A 441 -34.21 3.68 -8.73
N SER A 442 -35.14 2.81 -8.34
CA SER A 442 -35.60 1.67 -9.14
C SER A 442 -37.04 1.86 -9.56
N PHE A 443 -37.35 1.57 -10.83
CA PHE A 443 -38.71 1.65 -11.36
C PHE A 443 -38.90 0.71 -12.57
N THR A 444 -40.13 0.68 -13.09
CA THR A 444 -40.50 -0.18 -14.21
C THR A 444 -41.24 0.64 -15.27
N ILE A 445 -40.87 0.46 -16.53
CA ILE A 445 -41.49 1.11 -17.68
C ILE A 445 -42.19 0.07 -18.54
N GLU A 446 -43.47 0.29 -18.85
CA GLU A 446 -44.24 -0.52 -19.79
C GLU A 446 -44.13 0.05 -21.22
N VAL A 447 -43.66 -0.77 -22.16
CA VAL A 447 -43.65 -0.45 -23.59
C VAL A 447 -44.93 -0.95 -24.23
N VAL A 448 -45.75 -0.02 -24.72
CA VAL A 448 -47.01 -0.33 -25.41
C VAL A 448 -46.82 -0.20 -26.92
N VAL A 449 -47.14 -1.26 -27.66
CA VAL A 449 -47.14 -1.22 -29.13
C VAL A 449 -48.48 -0.65 -29.60
N PRO A 450 -48.51 0.47 -30.34
CA PRO A 450 -49.76 0.96 -30.91
C PRO A 450 -50.34 -0.08 -31.88
N PRO A 451 -51.68 -0.27 -31.91
CA PRO A 451 -52.28 -1.22 -32.84
C PRO A 451 -51.89 -0.83 -34.28
N PRO A 452 -51.65 -1.82 -35.17
CA PRO A 452 -51.35 -1.52 -36.56
C PRO A 452 -52.47 -0.67 -37.17
N PRO A 453 -52.15 0.33 -38.01
CA PRO A 453 -53.19 1.09 -38.71
C PRO A 453 -54.08 0.11 -39.49
N PRO A 454 -55.40 0.34 -39.55
CA PRO A 454 -56.29 -0.53 -40.31
C PRO A 454 -55.78 -0.63 -41.76
N PRO A 455 -55.82 -1.82 -42.39
CA PRO A 455 -55.36 -1.97 -43.76
C PRO A 455 -56.11 -1.00 -44.68
N ILE A 456 -55.36 -0.27 -45.51
CA ILE A 456 -55.86 0.75 -46.46
C ILE A 456 -56.93 0.17 -47.42
N PHE A 457 -57.02 -1.16 -47.56
CA PHE A 457 -58.07 -1.86 -48.30
C PHE A 457 -59.48 -1.80 -47.69
N ALA A 458 -59.66 -1.25 -46.48
CA ALA A 458 -60.98 -1.04 -45.88
C ALA A 458 -61.60 0.34 -46.18
N ILE A 459 -60.87 1.26 -46.83
CA ILE A 459 -61.36 2.63 -47.15
C ILE A 459 -61.57 2.84 -48.67
N LEU A 460 -61.30 1.85 -49.52
CA LEU A 460 -61.49 1.90 -50.98
C LEU A 460 -62.33 0.73 -51.54
N ALA A 461 -63.41 0.36 -50.85
CA ALA A 461 -64.38 -0.64 -51.32
C ALA A 461 -65.84 -0.15 -51.37
N VAL A 462 -66.10 1.16 -51.21
CA VAL A 462 -67.47 1.73 -51.34
C VAL A 462 -67.61 2.81 -52.42
N THR A 463 -66.55 3.27 -53.07
CA THR A 463 -66.69 4.21 -54.19
C THR A 463 -65.77 3.84 -55.34
N ILE A 464 -66.37 3.71 -56.53
CA ILE A 464 -65.80 3.37 -57.86
C ILE A 464 -65.97 1.89 -58.26
N LEU A 465 -67.22 1.44 -58.30
CA LEU A 465 -67.72 0.49 -59.33
C LEU A 465 -68.34 1.26 -60.52
N GLY A 466 -67.79 2.42 -60.86
CA GLY A 466 -68.42 3.30 -61.86
C GLY A 466 -67.47 4.28 -62.49
N ALA A 467 -66.40 3.82 -63.14
CA ALA A 467 -65.67 4.57 -64.18
C ALA A 467 -64.48 3.77 -64.79
N VAL A 468 -64.66 2.51 -65.19
CA VAL A 468 -63.71 1.82 -66.10
C VAL A 468 -64.45 1.26 -67.33
N GLY A 469 -65.45 2.01 -67.78
CA GLY A 469 -66.23 1.70 -68.99
C GLY A 469 -66.03 2.69 -70.14
N ALA A 470 -65.15 3.68 -69.99
CA ALA A 470 -64.92 4.66 -71.04
C ALA A 470 -63.44 5.01 -71.13
N LEU A 471 -62.90 4.80 -72.32
CA LEU A 471 -61.65 5.37 -72.85
C LEU A 471 -60.36 4.58 -72.53
N GLY A 472 -60.33 3.35 -73.02
CA GLY A 472 -59.23 3.00 -73.92
C GLY A 472 -59.32 3.88 -75.19
N ALA A 473 -58.16 4.28 -75.70
CA ALA A 473 -57.94 5.12 -76.89
C ALA A 473 -57.87 6.63 -76.64
N SER A 474 -56.68 7.09 -76.23
CA SER A 474 -55.96 8.15 -76.94
C SER A 474 -54.51 8.24 -76.46
N ALA A 475 -53.59 8.15 -77.44
CA ALA A 475 -52.29 8.84 -77.50
C ALA A 475 -51.34 8.64 -76.29
N VAL A 476 -50.26 7.85 -76.38
CA VAL A 476 -49.07 8.17 -77.19
C VAL A 476 -48.87 9.68 -77.35
N ALA A 477 -48.24 10.33 -76.37
CA ALA A 477 -47.22 11.36 -76.57
C ALA A 477 -46.95 12.14 -75.27
N SER A 478 -45.90 11.75 -74.54
CA SER A 478 -44.78 12.65 -74.27
C SER A 478 -43.69 11.86 -73.54
N GLU A 479 -42.43 12.08 -73.91
CA GLU A 479 -41.25 11.47 -73.28
C GLU A 479 -41.14 11.75 -71.76
N ASN A 480 -42.01 12.59 -71.21
CA ASN A 480 -42.00 12.99 -69.80
C ASN A 480 -42.62 11.94 -68.87
N VAL A 481 -43.42 11.00 -69.36
CA VAL A 481 -43.99 9.91 -68.52
C VAL A 481 -42.97 8.78 -68.29
N LYS A 482 -42.00 8.61 -69.19
CA LYS A 482 -40.95 7.59 -69.08
C LYS A 482 -39.96 7.89 -67.94
N TYR A 483 -39.75 9.16 -67.61
CA TYR A 483 -38.92 9.61 -66.49
C TYR A 483 -39.70 9.75 -65.17
N GLY A 484 -41.02 9.92 -65.21
CA GLY A 484 -41.87 9.96 -64.01
C GLY A 484 -41.95 8.61 -63.28
N LEU A 485 -41.92 7.49 -64.01
CA LEU A 485 -41.95 6.14 -63.45
C LEU A 485 -40.59 5.67 -62.88
N LEU A 486 -39.48 6.32 -63.24
CA LEU A 486 -38.15 6.01 -62.71
C LEU A 486 -37.87 6.68 -61.34
N MET A 487 -38.63 7.72 -60.98
CA MET A 487 -38.51 8.43 -59.70
C MET A 487 -39.19 7.71 -58.53
N ILE A 488 -40.02 6.70 -58.80
CA ILE A 488 -40.76 5.93 -57.78
C ILE A 488 -39.84 4.94 -57.03
N PHE A 489 -38.65 4.63 -57.56
CA PHE A 489 -37.69 3.71 -56.95
C PHE A 489 -36.51 4.37 -56.22
N ILE A 490 -36.50 5.71 -56.06
CA ILE A 490 -35.36 6.43 -55.46
C ILE A 490 -35.33 6.49 -53.91
N PRO A 491 -36.41 6.27 -53.12
CA PRO A 491 -36.27 6.23 -51.66
C PRO A 491 -36.12 4.81 -51.08
N LEU A 492 -35.46 3.87 -51.79
CA LEU A 492 -35.10 2.54 -51.26
C LEU A 492 -33.61 2.38 -50.92
N TYR A 493 -32.91 3.48 -50.63
CA TYR A 493 -31.60 3.50 -49.95
C TYR A 493 -31.49 4.79 -49.15
N SER A 494 -32.00 4.82 -47.91
CA SER A 494 -31.60 5.86 -46.96
C SER A 494 -30.20 5.53 -46.44
N LYS A 495 -29.20 5.78 -47.27
CA LYS A 495 -27.81 6.00 -46.83
C LYS A 495 -27.86 7.05 -45.72
N ILE A 496 -27.29 6.73 -44.56
CA ILE A 496 -26.97 7.71 -43.52
C ILE A 496 -26.29 8.90 -44.22
N LYS A 497 -26.87 10.10 -44.08
CA LYS A 497 -26.28 11.30 -44.66
C LYS A 497 -24.87 11.43 -44.07
N ARG A 498 -23.86 11.66 -44.93
CA ARG A 498 -22.44 11.77 -44.55
C ARG A 498 -22.23 12.70 -43.34
N GLU A 499 -23.11 13.69 -43.21
CA GLU A 499 -23.22 14.70 -42.15
C GLU A 499 -23.48 14.11 -40.75
N GLN A 500 -24.28 13.04 -40.64
CA GLN A 500 -24.70 12.43 -39.36
C GLN A 500 -23.67 11.50 -38.73
N VAL A 501 -22.53 11.28 -39.41
CA VAL A 501 -21.46 10.41 -38.90
C VAL A 501 -20.73 11.06 -37.73
N LEU A 502 -20.67 12.40 -37.71
CA LEU A 502 -20.05 13.19 -36.64
C LEU A 502 -21.01 13.53 -35.48
N ASP A 503 -22.33 13.33 -35.66
CA ASP A 503 -23.34 13.56 -34.60
C ASP A 503 -23.11 12.68 -33.37
N HIS A 504 -22.40 11.56 -33.54
CA HIS A 504 -21.92 10.76 -32.42
C HIS A 504 -20.73 11.49 -31.79
N PHE A 505 -20.93 12.03 -30.58
CA PHE A 505 -19.98 12.85 -29.83
C PHE A 505 -18.54 12.33 -29.88
N VAL A 506 -18.30 11.04 -29.60
CA VAL A 506 -16.96 10.43 -29.64
C VAL A 506 -16.34 10.44 -31.07
N ARG A 507 -17.13 10.23 -32.13
CA ARG A 507 -16.65 10.32 -33.52
C ARG A 507 -16.36 11.77 -33.90
N GLY A 508 -17.19 12.71 -33.45
CA GLY A 508 -16.95 14.15 -33.55
C GLY A 508 -15.65 14.58 -32.86
N GLN A 509 -15.41 14.10 -31.64
CA GLN A 509 -14.19 14.35 -30.86
C GLN A 509 -12.96 13.72 -31.52
N ILE A 510 -13.02 12.45 -31.95
CA ILE A 510 -11.91 11.81 -32.67
C ILE A 510 -11.60 12.58 -33.96
N TYR A 511 -12.62 12.96 -34.73
CA TYR A 511 -12.43 13.71 -35.96
C TYR A 511 -11.87 15.12 -35.69
N GLY A 512 -12.40 15.83 -34.69
CA GLY A 512 -11.91 17.14 -34.26
C GLY A 512 -10.47 17.10 -33.75
N TYR A 513 -10.10 16.06 -33.01
CA TYR A 513 -8.74 15.84 -32.56
C TYR A 513 -7.79 15.53 -33.72
N VAL A 514 -8.19 14.69 -34.68
CA VAL A 514 -7.40 14.39 -35.89
C VAL A 514 -7.29 15.60 -36.83
N LEU A 515 -8.31 16.46 -36.85
CA LEU A 515 -8.28 17.78 -37.50
C LEU A 515 -7.25 18.71 -36.86
N ALA A 516 -7.23 18.78 -35.53
CA ALA A 516 -6.30 19.62 -34.78
C ALA A 516 -4.86 19.06 -34.77
N ASN A 517 -4.70 17.73 -34.81
CA ASN A 517 -3.42 17.05 -34.74
C ASN A 517 -3.26 16.02 -35.88
N PRO A 518 -3.10 16.45 -37.14
CA PRO A 518 -2.98 15.52 -38.26
C PRO A 518 -1.68 14.70 -38.18
N GLY A 519 -1.80 13.38 -38.36
CA GLY A 519 -0.67 12.45 -38.32
C GLY A 519 -0.41 11.84 -36.95
N GLU A 520 -1.33 12.00 -36.01
CA GLU A 520 -1.27 11.36 -34.70
C GLU A 520 -1.44 9.85 -34.75
N HIS A 521 -0.85 9.17 -33.77
CA HIS A 521 -0.86 7.72 -33.68
C HIS A 521 -1.98 7.18 -32.77
N TYR A 522 -2.42 5.95 -33.05
CA TYR A 522 -3.56 5.33 -32.36
C TYR A 522 -3.56 5.48 -30.82
N ASN A 523 -2.44 5.17 -30.16
CA ASN A 523 -2.33 5.27 -28.70
C ASN A 523 -2.36 6.72 -28.16
N ALA A 524 -1.93 7.73 -28.92
CA ALA A 524 -1.96 9.12 -28.49
C ALA A 524 -3.39 9.67 -28.57
N ILE A 525 -4.11 9.40 -29.66
CA ILE A 525 -5.54 9.72 -29.78
C ILE A 525 -6.34 9.06 -28.64
N LYS A 526 -6.00 7.81 -28.32
CA LYS A 526 -6.60 7.06 -27.21
C LYS A 526 -6.42 7.77 -25.86
N LEU A 527 -5.19 8.14 -25.54
CA LEU A 527 -4.84 8.78 -24.28
C LEU A 527 -5.44 10.20 -24.20
N ALA A 528 -5.31 10.99 -25.26
CA ALA A 528 -5.76 12.37 -25.30
C ALA A 528 -7.30 12.50 -25.20
N LEU A 529 -8.04 11.51 -25.70
CA LEU A 529 -9.50 11.48 -25.63
C LEU A 529 -10.05 10.53 -24.55
N ASN A 530 -9.16 9.93 -23.75
CA ASN A 530 -9.49 8.95 -22.70
C ASN A 530 -10.43 7.81 -23.17
N LEU A 531 -10.16 7.23 -24.35
CA LEU A 531 -11.00 6.21 -24.97
C LEU A 531 -10.47 4.78 -24.74
N THR A 532 -11.36 3.78 -24.77
CA THR A 532 -10.94 2.36 -24.75
C THR A 532 -10.46 1.89 -26.13
N ASN A 533 -9.60 0.86 -26.18
CA ASN A 533 -9.11 0.30 -27.46
C ASN A 533 -10.27 -0.14 -28.38
N GLY A 534 -11.28 -0.82 -27.84
CA GLY A 534 -12.45 -1.26 -28.62
C GLY A 534 -13.23 -0.08 -29.22
N SER A 535 -13.48 0.94 -28.40
CA SER A 535 -14.21 2.16 -28.81
C SER A 535 -13.45 2.93 -29.89
N LEU A 536 -12.17 3.25 -29.66
CA LEU A 536 -11.37 3.99 -30.62
C LEU A 536 -11.20 3.23 -31.95
N ALA A 537 -10.99 1.90 -31.90
CA ALA A 537 -10.87 1.09 -33.11
C ALA A 537 -12.17 1.08 -33.93
N HIS A 538 -13.31 0.92 -33.26
CA HIS A 538 -14.63 0.91 -33.91
C HIS A 538 -14.95 2.26 -34.57
N HIS A 539 -14.69 3.36 -33.85
CA HIS A 539 -14.98 4.70 -34.35
C HIS A 539 -14.02 5.16 -35.44
N LEU A 540 -12.72 4.89 -35.34
CA LEU A 540 -11.76 5.17 -36.42
C LEU A 540 -12.07 4.37 -37.68
N LYS A 541 -12.43 3.08 -37.55
CA LYS A 541 -12.87 2.25 -38.69
C LYS A 541 -14.09 2.84 -39.39
N THR A 542 -15.04 3.37 -38.60
CA THR A 542 -16.22 4.05 -39.14
C THR A 542 -15.86 5.37 -39.82
N LEU A 543 -15.05 6.22 -39.19
CA LEU A 543 -14.60 7.49 -39.77
C LEU A 543 -13.78 7.32 -41.04
N GLU A 544 -13.01 6.24 -41.16
CA GLU A 544 -12.30 5.88 -42.39
C GLU A 544 -13.24 5.37 -43.48
N ARG A 545 -14.20 4.50 -43.14
CA ARG A 545 -15.20 3.99 -44.09
C ARG A 545 -16.05 5.11 -44.67
N GLU A 546 -16.42 6.10 -43.85
CA GLU A 546 -17.24 7.25 -44.26
C GLU A 546 -16.40 8.42 -44.82
N LEU A 547 -15.09 8.21 -45.04
CA LEU A 547 -14.17 9.15 -45.69
C LEU A 547 -14.03 10.51 -44.96
N PHE A 548 -14.05 10.51 -43.63
CA PHE A 548 -13.71 11.66 -42.80
C PHE A 548 -12.23 11.67 -42.43
N VAL A 549 -11.69 10.50 -42.10
CA VAL A 549 -10.29 10.27 -41.75
C VAL A 549 -9.70 9.30 -42.76
N LYS A 550 -8.40 9.40 -42.99
CA LYS A 550 -7.60 8.40 -43.70
C LYS A 550 -6.37 8.08 -42.87
N SER A 551 -5.82 6.90 -43.04
CA SER A 551 -4.56 6.54 -42.39
C SER A 551 -3.52 6.08 -43.37
N LYS A 552 -2.26 6.28 -42.99
CA LYS A 552 -1.10 5.71 -43.66
C LYS A 552 -0.22 5.06 -42.60
N ARG A 553 0.35 3.91 -42.95
CA ARG A 553 1.31 3.21 -42.10
C ARG A 553 2.69 3.82 -42.32
N PHE A 554 3.29 4.30 -41.25
CA PHE A 554 4.67 4.80 -41.22
C PHE A 554 5.46 3.87 -40.29
N GLY A 555 6.21 2.93 -40.86
CA GLY A 555 6.94 1.91 -40.11
C GLY A 555 6.02 1.04 -39.23
N LEU A 556 6.29 0.99 -37.92
CA LEU A 556 5.55 0.19 -36.95
C LEU A 556 4.18 0.78 -36.56
N TYR A 557 3.92 2.05 -36.84
CA TYR A 557 2.70 2.73 -36.40
C TYR A 557 1.79 3.15 -37.55
N ARG A 558 0.48 3.17 -37.26
CA ARG A 558 -0.55 3.71 -38.13
C ARG A 558 -0.88 5.13 -37.66
N ARG A 559 -0.77 6.10 -38.58
CA ARG A 559 -1.05 7.51 -38.34
C ARG A 559 -2.33 7.94 -39.06
N PHE A 560 -3.11 8.82 -38.44
CA PHE A 560 -4.43 9.24 -38.92
C PHE A 560 -4.43 10.71 -39.34
N TYR A 561 -5.06 11.01 -40.47
CA TYR A 561 -5.12 12.33 -41.09
C TYR A 561 -6.55 12.66 -41.52
N PRO A 562 -6.97 13.93 -41.52
CA PRO A 562 -8.23 14.33 -42.15
C PRO A 562 -8.22 13.99 -43.64
N MET A 563 -9.37 13.58 -44.18
CA MET A 563 -9.46 13.10 -45.57
C MET A 563 -8.97 14.14 -46.60
N HIS A 564 -9.22 15.43 -46.35
CA HIS A 564 -8.88 16.53 -47.25
C HIS A 564 -7.41 16.99 -47.17
N MET A 565 -6.63 16.53 -46.19
CA MET A 565 -5.23 16.92 -46.05
C MET A 565 -4.35 16.09 -46.98
N LYS A 566 -3.40 16.70 -47.70
CA LYS A 566 -2.36 15.92 -48.40
C LYS A 566 -1.46 15.25 -47.36
N ILE A 567 -1.38 13.91 -47.39
CA ILE A 567 -0.47 13.18 -46.48
C ILE A 567 0.95 13.53 -46.94
N PRO A 568 1.85 13.95 -46.04
CA PRO A 568 3.24 14.19 -46.39
C PRO A 568 3.80 12.97 -47.12
N GLU A 569 4.34 13.16 -48.32
CA GLU A 569 5.10 12.10 -49.00
C GLU A 569 6.30 11.72 -48.15
N ASP A 570 6.70 10.44 -48.22
CA ASP A 570 7.70 9.86 -47.33
C ASP A 570 9.00 10.70 -47.38
N GLY A 571 9.26 11.45 -46.30
CA GLY A 571 10.41 12.35 -46.24
C GLY A 571 10.43 13.35 -45.08
N PHE A 572 9.28 13.74 -44.51
CA PHE A 572 9.25 14.65 -43.37
C PHE A 572 9.09 13.91 -42.04
N PHE A 573 10.22 13.59 -41.42
CA PHE A 573 10.26 13.18 -40.02
C PHE A 573 9.77 14.35 -39.14
N THR A 574 8.58 14.21 -38.57
CA THR A 574 8.08 15.10 -37.52
C THR A 574 8.35 14.42 -36.17
N PRO A 575 9.31 14.93 -35.37
CA PRO A 575 9.63 14.31 -34.09
C PRO A 575 8.41 14.37 -33.15
N ASN A 576 8.08 13.25 -32.51
CA ASN A 576 7.11 13.17 -31.41
C ASN A 576 7.54 14.09 -30.24
N GLU A 577 6.66 14.51 -29.34
CA GLU A 577 7.01 15.33 -28.17
C GLU A 577 8.19 14.75 -27.38
N ILE A 578 8.18 13.45 -27.08
CA ILE A 578 9.31 12.76 -26.43
C ILE A 578 10.60 12.89 -27.25
N GLN A 579 10.51 12.80 -28.58
CA GLN A 579 11.66 12.92 -29.47
C GLN A 579 12.16 14.37 -29.54
N LYS A 580 11.27 15.37 -29.50
CA LYS A 580 11.62 16.79 -29.37
C LYS A 580 12.34 17.02 -28.04
N THR A 581 11.81 16.52 -26.93
CA THR A 581 12.43 16.61 -25.60
C THR A 581 13.80 15.93 -25.57
N ILE A 582 13.96 14.76 -26.22
CA ILE A 582 15.27 14.09 -26.34
C ILE A 582 16.24 14.95 -27.17
N VAL A 583 15.80 15.52 -28.29
CA VAL A 583 16.65 16.41 -29.12
C VAL A 583 17.05 17.68 -28.36
N ASP A 584 16.11 18.30 -27.64
CA ASP A 584 16.37 19.49 -26.82
C ASP A 584 17.32 19.16 -25.66
N LEU A 585 17.20 17.98 -25.05
CA LEU A 585 18.12 17.50 -24.01
C LEU A 585 19.52 17.25 -24.57
N ILE A 586 19.66 16.64 -25.75
CA ILE A 586 20.95 16.43 -26.40
C ILE A 586 21.56 17.77 -26.83
N ARG A 587 20.74 18.74 -27.24
CA ARG A 587 21.18 20.10 -27.55
C ARG A 587 21.70 20.82 -26.30
N ALA A 588 21.03 20.65 -25.16
CA ALA A 588 21.44 21.24 -23.88
C ALA A 588 22.65 20.52 -23.24
N THR A 589 22.89 19.25 -23.56
CA THR A 589 24.04 18.48 -23.06
C THR A 589 24.63 17.60 -24.17
N PRO A 590 25.54 18.14 -25.02
CA PRO A 590 26.19 17.38 -26.08
C PRO A 590 26.96 16.18 -25.53
N ALA A 591 27.01 15.08 -26.29
CA ALA A 591 27.63 13.81 -25.88
C ALA A 591 26.97 13.07 -24.70
N ILE A 592 25.72 13.41 -24.35
CA ILE A 592 24.94 12.64 -23.36
C ILE A 592 24.74 11.19 -23.81
N THR A 593 24.82 10.24 -22.87
CA THR A 593 24.61 8.82 -23.16
C THR A 593 23.13 8.43 -23.08
N GLN A 594 22.73 7.38 -23.79
CA GLN A 594 21.34 6.88 -23.74
C GLN A 594 20.90 6.49 -22.31
N LYS A 595 21.82 6.02 -21.46
CA LYS A 595 21.54 5.71 -20.04
C LYS A 595 21.21 6.97 -19.23
N GLU A 596 21.90 8.06 -19.50
CA GLU A 596 21.66 9.35 -18.83
C GLU A 596 20.38 10.02 -19.34
N ILE A 597 20.07 9.89 -20.64
CA ILE A 597 18.77 10.32 -21.21
C ILE A 597 17.62 9.59 -20.51
N ALA A 598 17.74 8.27 -20.32
CA ALA A 598 16.75 7.46 -19.60
C ALA A 598 16.54 7.96 -18.16
N GLY A 599 17.64 8.19 -17.43
CA GLY A 599 17.58 8.70 -16.06
C GLY A 599 16.98 10.10 -15.94
N ARG A 600 17.33 11.03 -16.85
CA ARG A 600 16.86 12.43 -16.78
C ARG A 600 15.43 12.63 -17.21
N LEU A 601 14.92 11.80 -18.14
CA LEU A 601 13.55 11.91 -18.64
C LEU A 601 12.58 10.93 -17.94
N GLY A 602 13.05 10.13 -16.99
CA GLY A 602 12.24 9.10 -16.34
C GLY A 602 11.77 7.99 -17.31
N LEU A 603 12.48 7.79 -18.42
CA LEU A 603 12.13 6.82 -19.46
C LEU A 603 12.90 5.50 -19.28
N THR A 604 12.30 4.37 -19.66
CA THR A 604 13.00 3.08 -19.62
C THR A 604 14.10 3.01 -20.70
N PRO A 605 15.22 2.29 -20.46
CA PRO A 605 16.30 2.16 -21.45
C PRO A 605 15.85 1.63 -22.83
N PRO A 606 14.92 0.65 -22.94
CA PRO A 606 14.37 0.24 -24.23
C PRO A 606 13.61 1.33 -24.98
N THR A 607 12.84 2.17 -24.26
CA THR A 607 12.12 3.32 -24.82
C THR A 607 13.07 4.37 -25.38
N VAL A 608 14.16 4.68 -24.66
CA VAL A 608 15.18 5.62 -25.13
C VAL A 608 15.91 5.07 -26.35
N ASN A 609 16.33 3.80 -26.33
CA ASN A 609 16.99 3.18 -27.48
C ASN A 609 16.10 3.22 -28.74
N TYR A 610 14.80 2.99 -28.58
CA TYR A 610 13.83 3.11 -29.66
C TYR A 610 13.76 4.53 -30.25
N HIS A 611 13.60 5.56 -29.40
CA HIS A 611 13.48 6.94 -29.89
C HIS A 611 14.79 7.50 -30.46
N VAL A 612 15.93 7.16 -29.86
CA VAL A 612 17.26 7.53 -30.34
C VAL A 612 17.56 6.86 -31.68
N GLY A 613 17.16 5.59 -31.87
CA GLY A 613 17.27 4.90 -33.15
C GLY A 613 16.52 5.62 -34.28
N ILE A 614 15.25 5.96 -34.04
CA ILE A 614 14.43 6.69 -35.01
C ILE A 614 15.00 8.08 -35.30
N LEU A 615 15.40 8.82 -34.27
CA LEU A 615 16.01 10.15 -34.43
C LEU A 615 17.32 10.09 -35.24
N SER A 616 18.09 9.02 -35.08
CA SER A 616 19.32 8.79 -35.83
C SER A 616 19.07 8.38 -37.28
N GLU A 617 18.08 7.50 -37.52
CA GLU A 617 17.68 7.08 -38.87
C GLU A 617 17.17 8.24 -39.71
N HIS A 618 16.48 9.20 -39.09
CA HIS A 618 15.96 10.38 -39.76
C HIS A 618 16.90 11.59 -39.73
N GLY A 619 18.15 11.42 -39.28
CA GLY A 619 19.18 12.46 -39.36
C GLY A 619 18.97 13.65 -38.42
N ALA A 620 18.10 13.55 -37.41
CA ALA A 620 17.91 14.59 -36.40
C ALA A 620 19.04 14.59 -35.36
N ILE A 621 19.61 13.42 -35.10
CA ILE A 621 20.79 13.23 -34.24
C ILE A 621 21.77 12.28 -34.91
N ARG A 622 23.04 12.32 -34.50
CA ARG A 622 24.05 11.31 -34.83
C ARG A 622 24.51 10.63 -33.57
N VAL A 623 24.82 9.35 -33.70
CA VAL A 623 25.18 8.48 -32.58
C VAL A 623 26.59 7.96 -32.80
N GLU A 624 27.50 8.27 -31.89
CA GLU A 624 28.90 7.84 -31.97
C GLU A 624 29.20 6.84 -30.85
N ARG A 625 29.91 5.76 -31.17
CA ARG A 625 30.27 4.71 -30.22
C ARG A 625 31.70 4.91 -29.73
N ALA A 626 31.85 5.17 -28.44
CA ALA A 626 33.14 5.21 -27.75
C ALA A 626 33.23 4.00 -26.80
N GLY A 627 33.80 2.90 -27.31
CA GLY A 627 33.92 1.64 -26.57
C GLY A 627 32.57 0.98 -26.25
N ARG A 628 32.27 0.81 -24.95
CA ARG A 628 30.99 0.25 -24.46
C ARG A 628 29.88 1.29 -24.27
N LYS A 629 30.17 2.58 -24.50
CA LYS A 629 29.20 3.68 -24.35
C LYS A 629 28.86 4.29 -25.69
N THR A 630 27.65 4.83 -25.76
CA THR A 630 27.08 5.40 -26.98
C THR A 630 26.67 6.84 -26.69
N HIS A 631 27.27 7.78 -27.40
CA HIS A 631 27.10 9.22 -27.21
C HIS A 631 26.23 9.81 -28.33
N CYS A 632 25.29 10.68 -27.97
CA CYS A 632 24.36 11.30 -28.91
C CYS A 632 24.71 12.79 -29.14
N PHE A 633 24.58 13.24 -30.39
CA PHE A 633 24.81 14.62 -30.82
C PHE A 633 23.71 15.08 -31.76
N VAL A 634 23.25 16.34 -31.68
CA VAL A 634 22.29 16.90 -32.64
C VAL A 634 22.99 17.19 -33.98
N VAL A 635 22.30 16.98 -35.10
CA VAL A 635 22.76 17.39 -36.43
C VAL A 635 22.10 18.73 -36.78
N GLU A 636 22.86 19.81 -36.79
CA GLU A 636 22.34 21.13 -37.19
C GLU A 636 22.24 21.22 -38.72
N GLY A 637 21.10 21.70 -39.21
CA GLY A 637 20.72 21.62 -40.63
C GLY A 637 21.70 22.32 -41.56
N GLY A 638 22.28 21.55 -42.49
CA GLY A 638 23.07 22.05 -43.60
C GLY A 638 23.39 20.94 -44.62
N THR A 639 22.54 20.85 -45.66
CA THR A 639 22.72 20.12 -46.93
C THR A 639 22.78 18.57 -46.86
N PRO A 640 21.91 17.83 -47.57
CA PRO A 640 21.97 16.37 -47.59
C PRO A 640 23.17 15.89 -48.43
N PRO A 641 24.00 14.95 -47.95
CA PRO A 641 24.92 14.24 -48.82
C PRO A 641 24.12 13.30 -49.71
N GLY A 642 24.44 13.39 -51.00
CA GLY A 642 23.71 12.78 -52.10
C GLY A 642 23.63 11.25 -52.07
N VAL A 643 22.60 10.81 -52.80
CA VAL A 643 22.33 9.44 -53.25
C VAL A 643 23.62 8.72 -53.69
N ALA A 644 23.91 7.60 -53.05
CA ALA A 644 24.62 6.48 -53.67
C ALA A 644 23.66 5.28 -53.72
N THR A 645 23.43 4.81 -54.94
CA THR A 645 22.58 3.70 -55.36
C THR A 645 23.12 2.32 -54.93
N PRO A 646 22.30 1.26 -55.02
CA PRO A 646 22.52 0.00 -54.32
C PRO A 646 23.42 -0.98 -55.09
N SER A 647 24.19 -1.80 -54.37
CA SER A 647 24.82 -2.99 -54.93
C SER A 647 24.70 -4.18 -53.97
N GLY A 648 24.24 -5.31 -54.49
CA GLY A 648 24.38 -6.64 -53.88
C GLY A 648 23.11 -7.27 -53.32
N GLY A 649 22.45 -8.10 -54.14
CA GLY A 649 21.36 -9.00 -53.74
C GLY A 649 21.80 -10.19 -52.86
N PRO A 650 20.90 -11.18 -52.63
CA PRO A 650 20.96 -12.11 -51.52
C PRO A 650 21.89 -13.30 -51.78
N GLY A 651 22.67 -13.70 -50.77
CA GLY A 651 23.54 -14.88 -50.79
C GLY A 651 23.55 -15.60 -49.44
N THR A 652 23.25 -16.90 -49.50
CA THR A 652 23.12 -17.93 -48.46
C THR A 652 24.43 -18.23 -47.67
N PRO A 653 24.38 -19.04 -46.59
CA PRO A 653 25.36 -19.03 -45.50
C PRO A 653 26.49 -20.07 -45.61
N GLY A 654 27.58 -19.81 -44.86
CA GLY A 654 28.60 -20.76 -44.41
C GLY A 654 30.02 -20.16 -44.42
N PRO A 655 31.05 -20.78 -43.81
CA PRO A 655 31.12 -21.52 -42.56
C PRO A 655 32.12 -20.88 -41.56
N SER A 656 32.28 -21.53 -40.41
CA SER A 656 33.08 -21.21 -39.23
C SER A 656 34.60 -21.03 -39.38
N ALA A 657 35.15 -20.25 -38.41
CA ALA A 657 36.50 -20.22 -37.80
C ALA A 657 37.62 -19.40 -38.50
N PRO A 658 38.72 -19.00 -37.81
CA PRO A 658 39.06 -19.07 -36.37
C PRO A 658 39.52 -17.71 -35.75
N ARG A 659 39.52 -17.61 -34.42
CA ARG A 659 40.37 -16.64 -33.66
C ARG A 659 41.85 -16.93 -33.92
N PRO A 660 42.71 -15.90 -33.94
CA PRO A 660 43.96 -15.99 -33.16
C PRO A 660 44.36 -14.62 -32.53
N PRO A 661 45.52 -14.43 -31.87
CA PRO A 661 45.67 -14.13 -30.44
C PRO A 661 46.30 -12.71 -30.22
N GLN A 662 46.53 -12.11 -29.05
CA GLN A 662 46.52 -12.45 -27.62
C GLN A 662 45.82 -11.32 -26.88
#